data_AF-A0A086KSA2-F1
#
_entry.id   AF-A0A086KSA2-F1
#
_cell.length_a   1.000
_cell.length_b   1.000
_cell.length_c   1.000
_cell.angle_alpha   90.00
_cell.angle_beta   90.00
_cell.angle_gamma   90.00
#
_symmetry.space_group_name_H-M   'P 1'
#
loop_
_entity.id
_entity.type
_entity.pdbx_description
1 polymer ?
#
loop_
_entity_poly.entity_id
_entity_poly.type
_entity_poly.pdbx_seq_one_letter_code
_entity_poly.pdbx_strand_id
1 'polypeptide(L)'
;MRIRDANDEEAPLVAFPEKENATPLMASDHPLLERVQQALFQQLSSQRKRAELEYLEKRDQDKRLAQLHEELGLRLYNTQQELLKLRENLGQLTSIEDEMKARRNQAETDLENGIQDLESKQKELDNYVTKLNAAHHELNELKFAVSQAQAYNEQLEADIKLKRREMYKEDATLQRRETEKMQQDFLIDELKEKLRSLNDQKCLYEYQAAVQTTEIEAARAALREAQREIEAVAADKQRLLQQWRSSVVGMQRREEALQMVKQMAKKQEEKEMAVESEVRGVHATMREAQERNENLTAQHNTNTSHMETLQTQIASVERDVEMAEKQNDTVQKAVQSTLHECSRAEVAVSHFRYQVKLVENNIKKASQENTEINEQVVTLLSNQATTNRAAANTSKRARKLNEQCKQKEEELEQVQNDTARKKVEALELKARHAGLKEDLTRIQKSLAEKEKLVDQYEAEIKKGHIEIDKKQQLVEKLNKEYDERRSTFDDESEGPLEAKIKGMRKQISAKVAESTDMQTVWMRKQTELIMIQNKTSSLEEEISAKKDEQLISQQKRIRLTSEIGLNSKEIKDMQSGIKEMRTEMSWVNQLIVKQAEKQQAYEKETQSLTHDFDIRMAEHEKLEAQLAETTQSIRDEKTKLEGELVEAERQIMLWERKIFLEKEMHEALDPAVGQRELVAMKKEIHRMKLRLEQLKKHQEQMLSEMQRLHLELQKVWESVEEMRSEMSGIQATTVQMIFKRSLNLACIVQYQTLVKRLNTATEDDTRTPLKASTVAAVKKLRNDAKGLTDTLIYFKKECPELAMVFETFHVWAAAINAASMPPLPASRFFGEDAKANTAANGGCDTG
;
A
#
# COMPACT_ATOMS: atom_id res chain seq x y z
N MET A 1 -3.72 124.03 -23.97
CA MET A 1 -3.85 125.29 -23.19
C MET A 1 -3.01 126.36 -23.86
N ARG A 2 -3.49 127.62 -23.87
CA ARG A 2 -2.75 128.90 -24.11
C ARG A 2 -1.99 129.03 -25.46
N ILE A 3 -2.50 129.81 -26.43
CA ILE A 3 -2.46 131.31 -26.56
C ILE A 3 -1.03 131.77 -26.95
N ARG A 4 -0.82 132.22 -28.21
CA ARG A 4 -0.73 133.63 -28.73
C ARG A 4 0.37 134.49 -28.07
N ASP A 5 0.94 135.57 -28.64
CA ASP A 5 0.74 136.44 -29.83
C ASP A 5 2.16 136.69 -30.47
N ALA A 6 2.42 136.93 -31.78
CA ALA A 6 2.09 138.01 -32.74
C ALA A 6 3.07 139.23 -32.74
N ASN A 7 3.28 139.83 -33.94
CA ASN A 7 3.94 141.13 -34.24
C ASN A 7 5.49 141.21 -34.04
N ASP A 8 6.29 142.05 -34.73
CA ASP A 8 6.11 142.92 -35.92
C ASP A 8 7.49 143.32 -36.55
N GLU A 9 7.50 144.30 -37.47
CA GLU A 9 8.64 145.08 -38.04
C GLU A 9 9.41 144.48 -39.26
N GLU A 10 9.73 145.22 -40.32
CA GLU A 10 9.17 146.49 -40.84
C GLU A 10 9.42 146.61 -42.37
N ALA A 11 8.81 147.58 -43.05
CA ALA A 11 9.11 147.95 -44.45
C ALA A 11 10.05 149.19 -44.49
N PRO A 12 10.52 149.73 -45.65
CA PRO A 12 9.66 150.34 -46.66
C PRO A 12 10.13 150.21 -48.12
N LEU A 13 9.37 150.85 -49.01
CA LEU A 13 9.56 150.95 -50.46
C LEU A 13 9.74 152.44 -50.85
N VAL A 14 10.10 152.71 -52.11
CA VAL A 14 10.09 154.04 -52.79
C VAL A 14 11.23 155.02 -52.46
N ALA A 15 12.09 155.28 -53.47
CA ALA A 15 12.23 156.62 -54.09
C ALA A 15 13.13 156.56 -55.36
N PHE A 16 12.67 157.18 -56.45
CA PHE A 16 13.56 157.66 -57.53
C PHE A 16 14.12 159.03 -57.13
N PRO A 17 15.22 159.46 -57.76
CA PRO A 17 15.08 160.69 -58.54
C PRO A 17 15.73 160.62 -59.93
N GLU A 18 15.18 161.41 -60.85
CA GLU A 18 15.78 161.72 -62.14
C GLU A 18 16.91 162.74 -61.97
N LYS A 19 17.91 162.72 -62.87
CA LYS A 19 18.24 163.94 -63.65
C LYS A 19 19.13 163.71 -64.86
N GLU A 20 18.98 164.64 -65.80
CA GLU A 20 19.70 164.70 -67.07
C GLU A 20 21.19 165.00 -66.87
N ASN A 21 22.01 164.53 -67.82
CA ASN A 21 23.24 165.22 -68.19
C ASN A 21 23.52 164.95 -69.67
N ALA A 22 23.01 165.83 -70.53
CA ALA A 22 23.39 165.87 -71.94
C ALA A 22 24.51 166.90 -72.12
N THR A 23 25.67 166.46 -72.61
CA THR A 23 26.68 167.35 -73.22
C THR A 23 26.99 166.85 -74.63
N PRO A 24 27.16 167.75 -75.62
CA PRO A 24 26.80 167.43 -77.01
C PRO A 24 28.01 167.31 -77.96
N LEU A 25 27.78 166.72 -79.14
CA LEU A 25 27.90 167.42 -80.44
C LEU A 25 27.68 166.47 -81.65
N MET A 26 26.42 166.24 -82.01
CA MET A 26 25.93 166.03 -83.39
C MET A 26 24.41 166.19 -83.33
N ALA A 27 23.81 166.99 -84.22
CA ALA A 27 22.41 167.37 -84.12
C ALA A 27 21.45 166.29 -84.64
N SER A 28 20.24 166.25 -84.08
CA SER A 28 19.27 165.15 -84.21
C SER A 28 18.72 164.91 -85.62
N ASP A 29 18.76 165.91 -86.50
CA ASP A 29 18.02 165.93 -87.77
C ASP A 29 18.87 165.51 -88.98
N HIS A 30 19.73 164.49 -88.83
CA HIS A 30 20.52 163.95 -89.94
C HIS A 30 19.86 162.70 -90.56
N PRO A 31 19.50 162.70 -91.87
CA PRO A 31 18.71 161.64 -92.53
C PRO A 31 19.45 160.30 -92.76
N LEU A 32 20.45 159.98 -91.94
CA LEU A 32 21.17 158.70 -91.92
C LEU A 32 21.06 157.96 -90.57
N LEU A 33 20.54 158.60 -89.52
CA LEU A 33 20.49 158.03 -88.15
C LEU A 33 19.17 157.34 -87.79
N GLU A 34 18.04 157.81 -88.31
CA GLU A 34 16.70 157.31 -87.97
C GLU A 34 16.55 155.79 -88.15
N ARG A 35 17.06 155.26 -89.27
CA ARG A 35 17.00 153.83 -89.61
C ARG A 35 17.75 152.94 -88.61
N VAL A 36 18.78 153.46 -87.95
CA VAL A 36 19.56 152.72 -86.94
C VAL A 36 18.79 152.67 -85.62
N GLN A 37 18.17 153.78 -85.22
CA GLN A 37 17.39 153.87 -83.98
C GLN A 37 16.17 152.95 -83.99
N GLN A 38 15.42 152.90 -85.10
CA GLN A 38 14.25 152.01 -85.24
C GLN A 38 14.64 150.52 -85.14
N ALA A 39 15.76 150.11 -85.77
CA ALA A 39 16.24 148.73 -85.71
C ALA A 39 16.62 148.31 -84.28
N LEU A 40 17.29 149.20 -83.54
CA LEU A 40 17.73 148.95 -82.16
C LEU A 40 16.54 148.83 -81.19
N PHE A 41 15.48 149.64 -81.38
CA PHE A 41 14.23 149.52 -80.61
C PHE A 41 13.48 148.21 -80.90
N GLN A 42 13.41 147.77 -82.16
CA GLN A 42 12.83 146.46 -82.51
C GLN A 42 13.64 145.31 -81.87
N GLN A 43 14.96 145.39 -81.90
CA GLN A 43 15.82 144.36 -81.30
C GLN A 43 15.62 144.25 -79.78
N LEU A 44 15.64 145.37 -79.04
CA LEU A 44 15.42 145.38 -77.59
C LEU A 44 14.01 144.93 -77.19
N SER A 45 12.97 145.37 -77.90
CA SER A 45 11.58 144.95 -77.62
C SER A 45 11.35 143.47 -77.93
N SER A 46 12.06 142.89 -78.91
CA SER A 46 12.05 141.45 -79.18
C SER A 46 12.71 140.63 -78.06
N GLN A 47 13.85 141.11 -77.53
CA GLN A 47 14.54 140.46 -76.40
C GLN A 47 13.72 140.53 -75.12
N ARG A 48 13.08 141.67 -74.83
CA ARG A 48 12.18 141.81 -73.67
C ARG A 48 11.04 140.78 -73.71
N LYS A 49 10.32 140.66 -74.83
CA LYS A 49 9.23 139.67 -74.96
C LYS A 49 9.71 138.23 -74.79
N ARG A 50 10.93 137.93 -75.23
CA ARG A 50 11.55 136.61 -75.05
C ARG A 50 11.83 136.32 -73.57
N ALA A 51 12.41 137.28 -72.85
CA ALA A 51 12.65 137.16 -71.40
C ALA A 51 11.36 137.07 -70.58
N GLU A 52 10.30 137.79 -70.97
CA GLU A 52 8.98 137.71 -70.33
C GLU A 52 8.35 136.31 -70.52
N LEU A 53 8.51 135.68 -71.69
CA LEU A 53 8.08 134.29 -71.92
C LEU A 53 8.92 133.27 -71.13
N GLU A 54 10.25 133.38 -71.17
CA GLU A 54 11.16 132.50 -70.42
C GLU A 54 10.92 132.58 -68.90
N TYR A 55 10.57 133.77 -68.37
CA TYR A 55 10.14 133.95 -66.98
C TYR A 55 8.82 133.24 -66.67
N LEU A 56 7.81 133.33 -67.56
CA LEU A 56 6.52 132.65 -67.37
C LEU A 56 6.67 131.12 -67.43
N GLU A 57 7.45 130.60 -68.38
CA GLU A 57 7.76 129.16 -68.45
C GLU A 57 8.45 128.66 -67.18
N LYS A 58 9.39 129.43 -66.61
CA LYS A 58 10.04 129.08 -65.34
C LYS A 58 9.08 129.14 -64.16
N ARG A 59 8.28 130.21 -64.05
CA ARG A 59 7.26 130.37 -63.01
C ARG A 59 6.24 129.23 -63.00
N ASP A 60 5.89 128.67 -64.16
CA ASP A 60 4.99 127.52 -64.26
C ASP A 60 5.69 126.16 -64.07
N GLN A 61 7.00 126.05 -64.32
CA GLN A 61 7.81 124.90 -63.89
C GLN A 61 7.90 124.84 -62.36
N ASP A 62 8.18 125.96 -61.69
CA ASP A 62 8.31 126.03 -60.23
C ASP A 62 7.01 125.65 -59.51
N LYS A 63 5.84 126.12 -60.01
CA LYS A 63 4.52 125.69 -59.49
C LYS A 63 4.31 124.17 -59.55
N ARG A 64 4.68 123.54 -60.67
CA ARG A 64 4.54 122.08 -60.86
C ARG A 64 5.47 121.31 -59.92
N LEU A 65 6.69 121.83 -59.69
CA LEU A 65 7.63 121.25 -58.73
C LEU A 65 7.13 121.39 -57.29
N ALA A 66 6.52 122.52 -56.92
CA ALA A 66 5.89 122.70 -55.61
C ALA A 66 4.73 121.71 -55.40
N GLN A 67 3.82 121.57 -56.37
CA GLN A 67 2.72 120.61 -56.31
C GLN A 67 3.21 119.15 -56.19
N LEU A 68 4.23 118.76 -56.96
CA LEU A 68 4.84 117.43 -56.85
C LEU A 68 5.52 117.21 -55.49
N HIS A 69 6.13 118.25 -54.90
CA HIS A 69 6.72 118.18 -53.58
C HIS A 69 5.67 118.03 -52.47
N GLU A 70 4.53 118.73 -52.58
CA GLU A 70 3.38 118.57 -51.69
C GLU A 70 2.77 117.17 -51.81
N GLU A 71 2.54 116.66 -53.03
CA GLU A 71 2.06 115.29 -53.26
C GLU A 71 3.01 114.23 -52.69
N LEU A 72 4.32 114.37 -52.89
CA LEU A 72 5.32 113.46 -52.35
C LEU A 72 5.39 113.54 -50.82
N GLY A 73 5.27 114.74 -50.25
CA GLY A 73 5.17 114.95 -48.80
C GLY A 73 3.95 114.27 -48.18
N LEU A 74 2.78 114.38 -48.80
CA LEU A 74 1.55 113.71 -48.37
C LEU A 74 1.66 112.18 -48.49
N ARG A 75 2.23 111.66 -49.58
CA ARG A 75 2.48 110.21 -49.75
C ARG A 75 3.49 109.68 -48.72
N LEU A 76 4.54 110.45 -48.41
CA LEU A 76 5.51 110.11 -47.36
C LEU A 76 4.87 110.12 -45.97
N TYR A 77 4.03 111.11 -45.67
CA TYR A 77 3.30 111.16 -44.40
C TYR A 77 2.33 109.98 -44.23
N ASN A 78 1.58 109.64 -45.28
CA ASN A 78 0.65 108.51 -45.25
C ASN A 78 1.38 107.18 -45.04
N THR A 79 2.48 106.94 -45.77
CA THR A 79 3.29 105.71 -45.59
C THR A 79 4.00 105.67 -44.22
N GLN A 80 4.38 106.82 -43.64
CA GLN A 80 4.85 106.88 -42.25
C GLN A 80 3.74 106.51 -41.24
N GLN A 81 2.50 106.96 -41.45
CA GLN A 81 1.35 106.60 -40.62
C GLN A 81 0.98 105.11 -40.76
N GLU A 82 1.09 104.53 -41.95
CA GLU A 82 0.93 103.08 -42.18
C GLU A 82 2.03 102.28 -41.46
N LEU A 83 3.30 102.71 -41.54
CA LEU A 83 4.41 102.09 -40.83
C LEU A 83 4.28 102.17 -39.29
N LEU A 84 3.73 103.25 -38.75
CA LEU A 84 3.44 103.37 -37.32
C LEU A 84 2.37 102.37 -36.89
N LYS A 85 1.25 102.26 -37.63
CA LYS A 85 0.20 101.26 -37.36
C LYS A 85 0.72 99.83 -37.46
N LEU A 86 1.58 99.54 -38.45
CA LEU A 86 2.20 98.22 -38.58
C LEU A 86 3.14 97.91 -37.41
N ARG A 87 3.88 98.89 -36.88
CA ARG A 87 4.69 98.72 -35.66
C ARG A 87 3.84 98.51 -34.40
N GLU A 88 2.74 99.24 -34.27
CA GLU A 88 1.79 99.07 -33.16
C GLU A 88 1.15 97.68 -33.18
N ASN A 89 0.67 97.24 -34.35
CA ASN A 89 0.13 95.89 -34.55
C ASN A 89 1.16 94.80 -34.27
N LEU A 90 2.43 94.99 -34.69
CA LEU A 90 3.51 94.06 -34.35
C LEU A 90 3.78 94.01 -32.84
N GLY A 91 3.76 95.16 -32.15
CA GLY A 91 3.87 95.23 -30.69
C GLY A 91 2.75 94.47 -29.97
N GLN A 92 1.51 94.63 -30.42
CA GLN A 92 0.35 93.88 -29.93
C GLN A 92 0.51 92.37 -30.18
N LEU A 93 0.96 91.97 -31.38
CA LEU A 93 1.22 90.56 -31.71
C LEU A 93 2.34 89.96 -30.83
N THR A 94 3.43 90.67 -30.56
CA THR A 94 4.47 90.18 -29.64
C THR A 94 3.96 90.04 -28.20
N SER A 95 3.09 90.96 -27.74
CA SER A 95 2.45 90.82 -26.41
C SER A 95 1.55 89.58 -26.33
N ILE A 96 0.80 89.29 -27.40
CA ILE A 96 -0.04 88.09 -27.49
C ILE A 96 0.84 86.82 -27.56
N GLU A 97 1.97 86.86 -28.28
CA GLU A 97 2.91 85.75 -28.35
C GLU A 97 3.49 85.42 -26.96
N ASP A 98 3.90 86.44 -26.19
CA ASP A 98 4.45 86.27 -24.85
C ASP A 98 3.39 85.86 -23.81
N GLU A 99 2.14 86.34 -23.92
CA GLU A 99 1.01 85.80 -23.15
C GLU A 99 0.76 84.31 -23.46
N MET A 100 0.83 83.90 -24.72
CA MET A 100 0.62 82.51 -25.12
C MET A 100 1.79 81.60 -24.69
N LYS A 101 3.03 82.11 -24.70
CA LYS A 101 4.18 81.43 -24.06
C LYS A 101 3.96 81.28 -22.56
N ALA A 102 3.52 82.33 -21.85
CA ALA A 102 3.28 82.26 -20.41
C ALA A 102 2.21 81.21 -20.06
N ARG A 103 1.09 81.18 -20.80
CA ARG A 103 0.03 80.17 -20.63
C ARG A 103 0.51 78.76 -21.00
N ARG A 104 1.33 78.61 -22.04
CA ARG A 104 1.95 77.33 -22.40
C ARG A 104 2.84 76.83 -21.26
N ASN A 105 3.77 77.66 -20.79
CA ASN A 105 4.70 77.29 -19.72
C ASN A 105 3.96 76.91 -18.44
N GLN A 106 2.88 77.64 -18.09
CA GLN A 106 2.01 77.29 -16.96
C GLN A 106 1.37 75.89 -17.15
N ALA A 107 0.76 75.63 -18.31
CA ALA A 107 0.17 74.32 -18.61
C ALA A 107 1.20 73.19 -18.67
N GLU A 108 2.44 73.46 -19.10
CA GLU A 108 3.55 72.50 -19.06
C GLU A 108 3.99 72.23 -17.61
N THR A 109 4.12 73.25 -16.75
CA THR A 109 4.41 73.03 -15.32
C THR A 109 3.26 72.33 -14.57
N ASP A 110 2.00 72.63 -14.89
CA ASP A 110 0.85 71.96 -14.30
C ASP A 110 0.77 70.48 -14.73
N LEU A 111 1.18 70.18 -15.97
CA LEU A 111 1.32 68.81 -16.47
C LEU A 111 2.49 68.07 -15.79
N GLU A 112 3.66 68.71 -15.65
CA GLU A 112 4.81 68.12 -14.93
C GLU A 112 4.47 67.82 -13.47
N ASN A 113 3.81 68.76 -12.77
CA ASN A 113 3.30 68.56 -11.43
C ASN A 113 2.29 67.40 -11.39
N GLY A 114 1.33 67.36 -12.32
CA GLY A 114 0.35 66.29 -12.44
C GLY A 114 0.95 64.91 -12.71
N ILE A 115 2.03 64.83 -13.49
CA ILE A 115 2.78 63.60 -13.74
C ILE A 115 3.49 63.14 -12.45
N GLN A 116 4.15 64.03 -11.72
CA GLN A 116 4.78 63.71 -10.42
C GLN A 116 3.74 63.24 -9.39
N ASP A 117 2.55 63.86 -9.40
CA ASP A 117 1.41 63.50 -8.55
C ASP A 117 0.79 62.13 -8.91
N LEU A 118 0.87 61.72 -10.18
CA LEU A 118 0.44 60.39 -10.63
C LEU A 118 1.52 59.34 -10.35
N GLU A 119 2.80 59.66 -10.56
CA GLU A 119 3.92 58.78 -10.20
C GLU A 119 3.98 58.48 -8.70
N SER A 120 3.71 59.47 -7.83
CA SER A 120 3.68 59.26 -6.38
C SER A 120 2.53 58.33 -5.98
N LYS A 121 1.33 58.57 -6.52
CA LYS A 121 0.14 57.71 -6.29
C LYS A 121 0.32 56.30 -6.89
N GLN A 122 1.04 56.15 -8.00
CA GLN A 122 1.40 54.85 -8.55
C GLN A 122 2.37 54.11 -7.61
N LYS A 123 3.42 54.79 -7.13
CA LYS A 123 4.35 54.22 -6.13
C LYS A 123 3.63 53.88 -4.82
N GLU A 124 2.63 54.65 -4.39
CA GLU A 124 1.77 54.27 -3.26
C GLU A 124 0.91 53.03 -3.58
N LEU A 125 0.28 52.97 -4.76
CA LEU A 125 -0.50 51.81 -5.19
C LEU A 125 0.34 50.54 -5.26
N ASP A 126 1.54 50.59 -5.83
CA ASP A 126 2.49 49.48 -5.86
C ASP A 126 2.92 49.04 -4.44
N ASN A 127 3.10 50.01 -3.53
CA ASN A 127 3.32 49.75 -2.10
C ASN A 127 2.09 49.14 -1.40
N TYR A 128 0.86 49.38 -1.86
CA TYR A 128 -0.33 48.69 -1.36
C TYR A 128 -0.49 47.29 -1.97
N VAL A 129 -0.21 47.11 -3.27
CA VAL A 129 -0.24 45.81 -3.96
C VAL A 129 0.81 44.86 -3.38
N THR A 130 2.03 45.31 -3.13
CA THR A 130 3.08 44.50 -2.49
C THR A 130 2.71 44.10 -1.06
N LYS A 131 2.15 45.01 -0.25
CA LYS A 131 1.61 44.68 1.09
C LYS A 131 0.43 43.71 1.03
N LEU A 132 -0.47 43.86 0.07
CA LEU A 132 -1.60 42.96 -0.13
C LEU A 132 -1.11 41.56 -0.53
N ASN A 133 -0.14 41.47 -1.43
CA ASN A 133 0.47 40.19 -1.84
C ASN A 133 1.20 39.52 -0.67
N ALA A 134 1.93 40.27 0.16
CA ALA A 134 2.56 39.75 1.38
C ALA A 134 1.51 39.21 2.36
N ALA A 135 0.48 40.00 2.70
CA ALA A 135 -0.62 39.56 3.56
C ALA A 135 -1.41 38.37 2.97
N HIS A 136 -1.48 38.24 1.64
CA HIS A 136 -2.10 37.10 0.98
C HIS A 136 -1.21 35.84 1.02
N HIS A 137 0.12 36.02 1.01
CA HIS A 137 1.09 34.94 1.23
C HIS A 137 1.01 34.45 2.68
N GLU A 138 1.12 35.35 3.66
CA GLU A 138 0.94 35.07 5.10
C GLU A 138 -0.40 34.36 5.38
N LEU A 139 -1.50 34.83 4.77
CA LEU A 139 -2.82 34.20 4.88
C LEU A 139 -2.82 32.77 4.31
N ASN A 140 -2.06 32.49 3.26
CA ASN A 140 -1.99 31.16 2.66
C ASN A 140 -1.04 30.23 3.43
N GLU A 141 0.05 30.73 4.02
CA GLU A 141 0.86 30.01 4.99
C GLU A 141 0.04 29.66 6.25
N LEU A 142 -0.73 30.60 6.78
CA LEU A 142 -1.62 30.37 7.92
C LEU A 142 -2.74 29.36 7.60
N LYS A 143 -3.35 29.41 6.40
CA LYS A 143 -4.29 28.37 5.94
C LYS A 143 -3.62 27.00 5.85
N PHE A 144 -2.38 26.93 5.35
CA PHE A 144 -1.63 25.68 5.26
C PHE A 144 -1.33 25.11 6.65
N ALA A 145 -0.84 25.95 7.58
CA ALA A 145 -0.59 25.56 8.97
C ALA A 145 -1.88 25.12 9.69
N VAL A 146 -3.01 25.80 9.47
CA VAL A 146 -4.32 25.39 10.01
C VAL A 146 -4.78 24.06 9.43
N SER A 147 -4.63 23.85 8.11
CA SER A 147 -4.95 22.57 7.45
C SER A 147 -4.08 21.43 7.97
N GLN A 148 -2.78 21.67 8.15
CA GLN A 148 -1.86 20.70 8.75
C GLN A 148 -2.22 20.38 10.21
N ALA A 149 -2.60 21.38 11.00
CA ALA A 149 -3.07 21.19 12.38
C ALA A 149 -4.42 20.45 12.45
N GLN A 150 -5.33 20.69 11.50
CA GLN A 150 -6.59 19.94 11.36
C GLN A 150 -6.32 18.47 11.04
N ALA A 151 -5.51 18.18 10.02
CA ALA A 151 -5.12 16.81 9.65
C ALA A 151 -4.42 16.09 10.82
N TYR A 152 -3.55 16.76 11.57
CA TYR A 152 -2.92 16.19 12.76
C TYR A 152 -3.91 15.93 13.90
N ASN A 153 -4.88 16.81 14.13
CA ASN A 153 -5.94 16.59 15.12
C ASN A 153 -6.87 15.44 14.72
N GLU A 154 -7.21 15.29 13.43
CA GLU A 154 -7.98 14.15 12.92
C GLU A 154 -7.23 12.81 13.08
N GLN A 155 -5.92 12.81 12.82
CA GLN A 155 -5.04 11.67 13.09
C GLN A 155 -4.97 11.34 14.58
N LEU A 156 -4.74 12.32 15.46
CA LEU A 156 -4.78 12.14 16.91
C LEU A 156 -6.15 11.64 17.39
N GLU A 157 -7.26 12.13 16.85
CA GLU A 157 -8.58 11.61 17.16
C GLU A 157 -8.75 10.15 16.73
N ALA A 158 -8.24 9.77 15.56
CA ALA A 158 -8.25 8.39 15.10
C ALA A 158 -7.39 7.50 16.02
N ASP A 159 -6.18 7.93 16.37
CA ASP A 159 -5.27 7.22 17.27
C ASP A 159 -5.86 7.10 18.69
N ILE A 160 -6.50 8.14 19.23
CA ILE A 160 -7.20 8.07 20.52
C ILE A 160 -8.38 7.10 20.45
N LYS A 161 -9.11 7.05 19.33
CA LYS A 161 -10.20 6.06 19.12
C LYS A 161 -9.65 4.64 18.98
N LEU A 162 -8.49 4.45 18.34
CA LEU A 162 -7.78 3.16 18.27
C LEU A 162 -7.25 2.74 19.65
N LYS A 163 -6.51 3.59 20.36
CA LYS A 163 -5.99 3.32 21.71
C LYS A 163 -7.11 3.03 22.71
N ARG A 164 -8.27 3.69 22.62
CA ARG A 164 -9.46 3.32 23.43
C ARG A 164 -9.99 1.93 23.07
N ARG A 165 -10.05 1.56 21.79
CA ARG A 165 -10.45 0.19 21.36
C ARG A 165 -9.44 -0.87 21.79
N GLU A 166 -8.14 -0.55 21.76
CA GLU A 166 -7.07 -1.41 22.29
C GLU A 166 -7.23 -1.60 23.79
N MET A 167 -7.33 -0.52 24.58
CA MET A 167 -7.56 -0.61 26.03
C MET A 167 -8.83 -1.39 26.39
N TYR A 168 -9.97 -1.17 25.70
CA TYR A 168 -11.18 -1.95 25.96
C TYR A 168 -11.04 -3.43 25.55
N LYS A 169 -10.22 -3.75 24.55
CA LYS A 169 -9.90 -5.13 24.17
C LYS A 169 -8.95 -5.77 25.20
N GLU A 170 -7.97 -5.03 25.69
CA GLU A 170 -7.05 -5.45 26.74
C GLU A 170 -7.78 -5.71 28.06
N ASP A 171 -8.61 -4.76 28.52
CA ASP A 171 -9.50 -4.89 29.68
C ASP A 171 -10.46 -6.10 29.53
N ALA A 172 -11.11 -6.26 28.38
CA ALA A 172 -11.93 -7.45 28.11
C ALA A 172 -11.13 -8.77 28.09
N THR A 173 -9.82 -8.75 27.81
CA THR A 173 -8.95 -9.93 27.98
C THR A 173 -8.40 -10.09 29.41
N LEU A 174 -8.25 -9.00 30.15
CA LEU A 174 -7.88 -8.99 31.56
C LEU A 174 -9.01 -9.62 32.38
N GLN A 175 -10.24 -9.11 32.25
CA GLN A 175 -11.43 -9.64 32.91
C GLN A 175 -11.65 -11.13 32.60
N ARG A 176 -11.42 -11.57 31.36
CA ARG A 176 -11.44 -13.01 31.01
C ARG A 176 -10.38 -13.78 31.78
N ARG A 177 -9.11 -13.35 31.76
CA ARG A 177 -8.01 -13.98 32.52
C ARG A 177 -8.27 -13.97 34.03
N GLU A 178 -8.93 -12.95 34.56
CA GLU A 178 -9.36 -12.89 35.97
C GLU A 178 -10.45 -13.91 36.27
N THR A 179 -11.46 -14.07 35.40
CA THR A 179 -12.47 -15.13 35.56
C THR A 179 -11.90 -16.55 35.38
N GLU A 180 -10.98 -16.75 34.43
CA GLU A 180 -10.25 -18.00 34.23
C GLU A 180 -9.36 -18.32 35.44
N LYS A 181 -8.66 -17.32 35.98
CA LYS A 181 -7.85 -17.48 37.18
C LYS A 181 -8.70 -17.75 38.42
N MET A 182 -9.82 -17.06 38.60
CA MET A 182 -10.76 -17.33 39.69
C MET A 182 -11.31 -18.76 39.62
N GLN A 183 -11.59 -19.29 38.42
CA GLN A 183 -11.96 -20.69 38.23
C GLN A 183 -10.81 -21.65 38.56
N GLN A 184 -9.56 -21.30 38.22
CA GLN A 184 -8.38 -22.08 38.62
C GLN A 184 -8.17 -22.05 40.13
N ASP A 185 -8.32 -20.91 40.80
CA ASP A 185 -8.17 -20.76 42.25
C ASP A 185 -9.25 -21.58 42.99
N PHE A 186 -10.51 -21.55 42.55
CA PHE A 186 -11.57 -22.44 43.07
C PHE A 186 -11.24 -23.93 42.86
N LEU A 187 -10.78 -24.32 41.68
CA LEU A 187 -10.37 -25.71 41.40
C LEU A 187 -9.18 -26.14 42.25
N ILE A 188 -8.22 -25.24 42.46
CA ILE A 188 -7.05 -25.45 43.32
C ILE A 188 -7.50 -25.66 44.77
N ASP A 189 -8.47 -24.89 45.28
CA ASP A 189 -8.98 -25.05 46.64
C ASP A 189 -9.83 -26.32 46.80
N GLU A 190 -10.69 -26.67 45.84
CA GLU A 190 -11.35 -27.99 45.79
C GLU A 190 -10.33 -29.14 45.81
N LEU A 191 -9.22 -29.02 45.09
CA LEU A 191 -8.16 -30.03 45.07
C LEU A 191 -7.36 -30.06 46.37
N LYS A 192 -7.13 -28.92 47.05
CA LYS A 192 -6.54 -28.87 48.39
C LYS A 192 -7.44 -29.56 49.42
N GLU A 193 -8.75 -29.34 49.38
CA GLU A 193 -9.68 -30.00 50.31
C GLU A 193 -9.78 -31.50 50.07
N LYS A 194 -9.85 -31.93 48.81
CA LYS A 194 -9.79 -33.36 48.44
C LYS A 194 -8.46 -33.98 48.87
N LEU A 195 -7.34 -33.27 48.73
CA LEU A 195 -6.02 -33.73 49.17
C LEU A 195 -5.93 -33.86 50.70
N ARG A 196 -6.47 -32.89 51.46
CA ARG A 196 -6.58 -32.99 52.93
C ARG A 196 -7.42 -34.21 53.33
N SER A 197 -8.64 -34.33 52.81
CA SER A 197 -9.55 -35.44 53.10
C SER A 197 -8.93 -36.82 52.80
N LEU A 198 -8.23 -36.95 51.66
CA LEU A 198 -7.50 -38.19 51.32
C LEU A 198 -6.28 -38.43 52.22
N ASN A 199 -5.59 -37.38 52.66
CA ASN A 199 -4.48 -37.51 53.62
C ASN A 199 -5.00 -37.91 55.02
N ASP A 200 -6.10 -37.34 55.47
CA ASP A 200 -6.72 -37.66 56.77
C ASP A 200 -7.25 -39.10 56.78
N GLN A 201 -7.87 -39.54 55.67
CA GLN A 201 -8.21 -40.95 55.44
C GLN A 201 -6.98 -41.86 55.42
N LYS A 202 -5.89 -41.45 54.76
CA LYS A 202 -4.62 -42.20 54.75
C LYS A 202 -4.08 -42.36 56.17
N CYS A 203 -4.01 -41.30 56.96
CA CYS A 203 -3.53 -41.37 58.34
C CYS A 203 -4.45 -42.22 59.24
N LEU A 204 -5.77 -42.19 59.03
CA LEU A 204 -6.71 -43.09 59.70
C LEU A 204 -6.43 -44.56 59.36
N TYR A 205 -6.21 -44.90 58.08
CA TYR A 205 -5.88 -46.26 57.67
C TYR A 205 -4.49 -46.72 58.11
N GLU A 206 -3.49 -45.83 58.14
CA GLU A 206 -2.16 -46.13 58.68
C GLU A 206 -2.22 -46.40 60.20
N TYR A 207 -3.04 -45.66 60.94
CA TYR A 207 -3.30 -45.93 62.36
C TYR A 207 -4.04 -47.26 62.58
N GLN A 208 -5.10 -47.53 61.80
CA GLN A 208 -5.83 -48.80 61.87
C GLN A 208 -4.93 -50.00 61.54
N ALA A 209 -4.08 -49.88 60.52
CA ALA A 209 -3.10 -50.91 60.17
C ALA A 209 -2.08 -51.15 61.29
N ALA A 210 -1.57 -50.08 61.92
CA ALA A 210 -0.68 -50.20 63.07
C ALA A 210 -1.34 -50.95 64.24
N VAL A 211 -2.57 -50.57 64.62
CA VAL A 211 -3.34 -51.27 65.66
C VAL A 211 -3.52 -52.75 65.31
N GLN A 212 -3.99 -53.07 64.09
CA GLN A 212 -4.15 -54.46 63.64
C GLN A 212 -2.84 -55.25 63.66
N THR A 213 -1.69 -54.65 63.33
CA THR A 213 -0.40 -55.35 63.47
C THR A 213 -0.09 -55.70 64.92
N THR A 214 -0.35 -54.79 65.88
CA THR A 214 -0.15 -55.09 67.31
C THR A 214 -1.12 -56.16 67.85
N GLU A 215 -2.37 -56.16 67.39
CA GLU A 215 -3.36 -57.20 67.72
C GLU A 215 -2.94 -58.57 67.16
N ILE A 216 -2.45 -58.62 65.91
CA ILE A 216 -1.95 -59.84 65.28
C ILE A 216 -0.68 -60.35 65.98
N GLU A 217 0.21 -59.46 66.44
CA GLU A 217 1.40 -59.85 67.20
C GLU A 217 1.06 -60.39 68.59
N ALA A 218 0.08 -59.79 69.28
CA ALA A 218 -0.45 -60.29 70.55
C ALA A 218 -1.13 -61.66 70.36
N ALA A 219 -1.98 -61.83 69.35
CA ALA A 219 -2.60 -63.12 69.02
C ALA A 219 -1.56 -64.18 68.65
N ARG A 220 -0.51 -63.82 67.91
CA ARG A 220 0.65 -64.69 67.64
C ARG A 220 1.46 -65.01 68.90
N ALA A 221 1.50 -64.14 69.91
CA ALA A 221 2.14 -64.43 71.20
C ALA A 221 1.33 -65.48 71.97
N ALA A 222 0.03 -65.26 72.13
CA ALA A 222 -0.88 -66.22 72.78
C ALA A 222 -0.89 -67.60 72.08
N LEU A 223 -0.85 -67.65 70.74
CA LEU A 223 -0.73 -68.90 70.00
C LEU A 223 0.60 -69.63 70.25
N ARG A 224 1.72 -68.91 70.36
CA ARG A 224 3.03 -69.51 70.71
C ARG A 224 3.07 -70.00 72.16
N GLU A 225 2.34 -69.35 73.06
CA GLU A 225 2.20 -69.77 74.45
C GLU A 225 1.35 -71.05 74.56
N ALA A 226 0.15 -71.06 73.96
CA ALA A 226 -0.68 -72.26 73.87
C ALA A 226 0.00 -73.44 73.17
N GLN A 227 0.85 -73.19 72.16
CA GLN A 227 1.68 -74.24 71.54
C GLN A 227 2.68 -74.85 72.54
N ARG A 228 3.36 -74.04 73.36
CA ARG A 228 4.26 -74.53 74.42
C ARG A 228 3.52 -75.30 75.50
N GLU A 229 2.31 -74.88 75.87
CA GLU A 229 1.45 -75.62 76.80
C GLU A 229 1.06 -76.99 76.22
N ILE A 230 0.68 -77.05 74.94
CA ILE A 230 0.36 -78.31 74.25
C ILE A 230 1.61 -79.23 74.18
N GLU A 231 2.80 -78.68 73.91
CA GLU A 231 4.06 -79.42 73.92
C GLU A 231 4.41 -79.95 75.33
N ALA A 232 4.21 -79.15 76.37
CA ALA A 232 4.40 -79.55 77.76
C ALA A 232 3.44 -80.68 78.17
N VAL A 233 2.14 -80.54 77.85
CA VAL A 233 1.12 -81.58 78.09
C VAL A 233 1.42 -82.85 77.28
N ALA A 234 1.95 -82.73 76.07
CA ALA A 234 2.38 -83.88 75.27
C ALA A 234 3.60 -84.59 75.89
N ALA A 235 4.58 -83.85 76.39
CA ALA A 235 5.72 -84.40 77.12
C ALA A 235 5.29 -85.09 78.42
N ASP A 236 4.37 -84.50 79.18
CA ASP A 236 3.83 -85.11 80.39
C ASP A 236 2.99 -86.36 80.10
N LYS A 237 2.22 -86.36 79.02
CA LYS A 237 1.53 -87.56 78.52
C LYS A 237 2.52 -88.67 78.16
N GLN A 238 3.65 -88.36 77.53
CA GLN A 238 4.70 -89.36 77.27
C GLN A 238 5.34 -89.88 78.57
N ARG A 239 5.65 -88.98 79.53
CA ARG A 239 6.19 -89.32 80.85
C ARG A 239 5.26 -90.26 81.62
N LEU A 240 3.96 -89.95 81.66
CA LEU A 240 2.93 -90.79 82.29
C LEU A 240 2.76 -92.14 81.56
N LEU A 241 2.77 -92.17 80.22
CA LEU A 241 2.73 -93.42 79.47
C LEU A 241 3.97 -94.30 79.70
N GLN A 242 5.15 -93.70 79.90
CA GLN A 242 6.38 -94.43 80.24
C GLN A 242 6.32 -95.00 81.66
N GLN A 243 5.84 -94.22 82.64
CA GLN A 243 5.61 -94.67 84.03
C GLN A 243 4.53 -95.77 84.12
N TRP A 244 3.47 -95.66 83.31
CA TRP A 244 2.46 -96.70 83.21
C TRP A 244 3.02 -97.99 82.58
N ARG A 245 3.77 -97.89 81.47
CA ARG A 245 4.44 -99.04 80.85
C ARG A 245 5.42 -99.74 81.80
N SER A 246 6.24 -98.99 82.54
CA SER A 246 7.16 -99.59 83.52
C SER A 246 6.42 -100.22 84.70
N SER A 247 5.27 -99.67 85.10
CA SER A 247 4.39 -100.26 86.10
C SER A 247 3.74 -101.56 85.61
N VAL A 248 3.30 -101.63 84.35
CA VAL A 248 2.77 -102.85 83.71
C VAL A 248 3.84 -103.93 83.60
N VAL A 249 5.05 -103.61 83.13
CA VAL A 249 6.18 -104.57 83.11
C VAL A 249 6.55 -105.01 84.53
N GLY A 250 6.47 -104.10 85.50
CA GLY A 250 6.62 -104.43 86.93
C GLY A 250 5.49 -105.29 87.48
N MET A 251 4.29 -105.30 86.88
CA MET A 251 3.20 -106.20 87.23
C MET A 251 3.44 -107.59 86.61
N GLN A 252 3.75 -107.65 85.32
CA GLN A 252 4.07 -108.89 84.60
C GLN A 252 5.20 -109.67 85.28
N ARG A 253 6.29 -109.02 85.67
CA ARG A 253 7.39 -109.67 86.42
C ARG A 253 6.97 -110.21 87.80
N ARG A 254 5.96 -109.62 88.45
CA ARG A 254 5.38 -110.15 89.70
C ARG A 254 4.46 -111.33 89.43
N GLU A 255 3.70 -111.30 88.32
CA GLU A 255 2.87 -112.41 87.86
C GLU A 255 3.71 -113.63 87.46
N GLU A 256 4.79 -113.42 86.70
CA GLU A 256 5.81 -114.43 86.37
C GLU A 256 6.42 -115.06 87.64
N ALA A 257 6.87 -114.22 88.59
CA ALA A 257 7.41 -114.70 89.87
C ALA A 257 6.36 -115.49 90.68
N LEU A 258 5.12 -115.03 90.73
CA LEU A 258 4.00 -115.69 91.42
C LEU A 258 3.61 -117.01 90.73
N GLN A 259 3.71 -117.09 89.40
CA GLN A 259 3.51 -118.32 88.64
C GLN A 259 4.65 -119.32 88.87
N MET A 260 5.90 -118.87 88.94
CA MET A 260 7.05 -119.71 89.32
C MET A 260 6.89 -120.25 90.75
N VAL A 261 6.47 -119.41 91.71
CA VAL A 261 6.16 -119.85 93.08
C VAL A 261 5.03 -120.89 93.09
N LYS A 262 3.95 -120.69 92.32
CA LYS A 262 2.88 -121.69 92.18
C LYS A 262 3.36 -123.01 91.56
N GLN A 263 4.27 -122.98 90.59
CA GLN A 263 4.87 -124.19 90.02
C GLN A 263 5.78 -124.91 91.02
N MET A 264 6.54 -124.17 91.83
CA MET A 264 7.37 -124.74 92.90
C MET A 264 6.53 -125.35 94.02
N ALA A 265 5.39 -124.74 94.37
CA ALA A 265 4.42 -125.32 95.29
C ALA A 265 3.84 -126.64 94.77
N LYS A 266 3.37 -126.68 93.52
CA LYS A 266 2.91 -127.93 92.89
C LYS A 266 3.96 -129.03 92.87
N LYS A 267 5.22 -128.70 92.53
CA LYS A 267 6.34 -129.65 92.57
C LYS A 267 6.73 -130.10 93.98
N GLN A 268 6.20 -129.46 95.02
CA GLN A 268 6.35 -129.88 96.40
C GLN A 268 5.16 -130.77 96.83
N GLU A 269 3.93 -130.40 96.47
CA GLU A 269 2.74 -131.26 96.58
C GLU A 269 2.95 -132.62 95.87
N GLU A 270 3.52 -132.61 94.67
CA GLU A 270 3.86 -133.82 93.90
C GLU A 270 4.89 -134.72 94.62
N LYS A 271 5.84 -134.15 95.36
CA LYS A 271 6.80 -134.91 96.18
C LYS A 271 6.17 -135.44 97.46
N GLU A 272 5.31 -134.67 98.09
CA GLU A 272 4.60 -135.10 99.30
C GLU A 272 3.65 -136.26 98.97
N MET A 273 2.94 -136.19 97.83
CA MET A 273 2.18 -137.31 97.27
C MET A 273 3.05 -138.55 96.94
N ALA A 274 4.28 -138.34 96.46
CA ALA A 274 5.21 -139.44 96.23
C ALA A 274 5.67 -140.10 97.54
N VAL A 275 6.05 -139.31 98.55
CA VAL A 275 6.43 -139.82 99.89
C VAL A 275 5.24 -140.51 100.57
N GLU A 276 4.01 -140.00 100.46
CA GLU A 276 2.83 -140.72 100.91
C GLU A 276 2.64 -142.06 100.16
N SER A 277 2.99 -142.14 98.87
CA SER A 277 2.90 -143.39 98.11
C SER A 277 3.95 -144.41 98.57
N GLU A 278 5.16 -143.97 98.92
CA GLU A 278 6.20 -144.80 99.54
C GLU A 278 5.75 -145.31 100.93
N VAL A 279 5.20 -144.43 101.77
CA VAL A 279 4.63 -144.80 103.08
C VAL A 279 3.48 -145.79 102.94
N ARG A 280 2.57 -145.61 101.96
CA ARG A 280 1.52 -146.59 101.64
C ARG A 280 2.11 -147.93 101.18
N GLY A 281 3.19 -147.92 100.39
CA GLY A 281 3.92 -149.11 99.97
C GLY A 281 4.57 -149.87 101.14
N VAL A 282 5.23 -149.17 102.07
CA VAL A 282 5.81 -149.77 103.29
C VAL A 282 4.73 -150.37 104.20
N HIS A 283 3.57 -149.72 104.32
CA HIS A 283 2.44 -150.31 105.05
C HIS A 283 1.83 -151.53 104.35
N ALA A 284 1.87 -151.60 103.02
CA ALA A 284 1.42 -152.77 102.27
C ALA A 284 2.37 -153.97 102.46
N THR A 285 3.68 -153.78 102.29
CA THR A 285 4.67 -154.86 102.47
C THR A 285 4.72 -155.38 103.90
N MET A 286 4.54 -154.51 104.90
CA MET A 286 4.43 -154.96 106.31
C MET A 286 3.16 -155.79 106.56
N ARG A 287 2.03 -155.48 105.90
CA ARG A 287 0.80 -156.29 105.99
C ARG A 287 0.96 -157.65 105.31
N GLU A 288 1.53 -157.68 104.11
CA GLU A 288 1.86 -158.95 103.43
C GLU A 288 2.83 -159.82 104.25
N ALA A 289 3.75 -159.23 105.01
CA ALA A 289 4.68 -159.96 105.88
C ALA A 289 3.95 -160.64 107.06
N GLN A 290 2.88 -160.05 107.60
CA GLN A 290 2.02 -160.68 108.59
C GLN A 290 1.19 -161.81 107.97
N GLU A 291 0.52 -161.55 106.84
CA GLU A 291 -0.32 -162.55 106.15
C GLU A 291 0.47 -163.78 105.67
N ARG A 292 1.75 -163.62 105.29
CA ARG A 292 2.64 -164.76 104.96
C ARG A 292 2.97 -165.63 106.18
N ASN A 293 3.10 -165.05 107.37
CA ASN A 293 3.41 -165.79 108.60
C ASN A 293 2.19 -166.65 109.04
N GLU A 294 1.00 -166.07 108.97
CA GLU A 294 -0.26 -166.77 109.25
C GLU A 294 -0.53 -167.88 108.21
N ASN A 295 -0.33 -167.61 106.92
CA ASN A 295 -0.52 -168.62 105.87
C ASN A 295 0.48 -169.79 105.95
N LEU A 296 1.76 -169.57 106.28
CA LEU A 296 2.72 -170.68 106.45
C LEU A 296 2.31 -171.62 107.59
N THR A 297 1.73 -171.07 108.65
CA THR A 297 1.18 -171.84 109.78
C THR A 297 -0.04 -172.68 109.38
N ALA A 298 -0.84 -172.23 108.42
CA ALA A 298 -2.00 -172.96 107.89
C ALA A 298 -1.63 -174.00 106.81
N GLN A 299 -0.68 -173.68 105.91
CA GLN A 299 -0.31 -174.54 104.78
C GLN A 299 0.42 -175.83 105.19
N HIS A 300 1.15 -175.80 106.31
CA HIS A 300 1.77 -176.99 106.90
C HIS A 300 0.72 -178.08 107.24
N ASN A 301 -0.50 -177.69 107.59
CA ASN A 301 -1.55 -178.60 108.05
C ASN A 301 -2.51 -179.07 106.94
N THR A 302 -2.38 -178.53 105.72
CA THR A 302 -3.25 -178.86 104.57
C THR A 302 -2.50 -179.55 103.43
N ASN A 303 -1.22 -179.26 103.21
CA ASN A 303 -0.41 -179.91 102.18
C ASN A 303 -0.25 -181.43 102.40
N THR A 304 -0.39 -181.91 103.63
CA THR A 304 -0.46 -183.34 103.98
C THR A 304 -1.68 -184.07 103.41
N SER A 305 -2.73 -183.36 102.97
CA SER A 305 -4.01 -183.94 102.54
C SER A 305 -4.33 -183.81 101.06
N HIS A 306 -3.57 -183.00 100.29
CA HIS A 306 -3.90 -182.70 98.88
C HIS A 306 -3.01 -183.40 97.84
N MET A 307 -1.90 -184.01 98.25
CA MET A 307 -0.97 -184.67 97.32
C MET A 307 -1.54 -185.95 96.67
N GLU A 308 -2.59 -186.55 97.24
CA GLU A 308 -3.11 -187.86 96.85
C GLU A 308 -4.10 -187.86 95.66
N THR A 309 -4.57 -186.70 95.17
CA THR A 309 -5.79 -186.66 94.31
C THR A 309 -5.67 -186.06 92.90
N LEU A 310 -4.72 -185.15 92.62
CA LEU A 310 -4.82 -184.26 91.42
C LEU A 310 -4.09 -184.74 90.14
N GLN A 311 -3.71 -186.01 90.03
CA GLN A 311 -2.76 -186.47 89.01
C GLN A 311 -3.37 -186.86 87.63
N THR A 312 -4.61 -186.46 87.28
CA THR A 312 -5.45 -187.25 86.35
C THR A 312 -6.19 -186.57 85.17
N GLN A 313 -6.17 -185.24 84.95
CA GLN A 313 -7.19 -184.57 84.08
C GLN A 313 -6.73 -183.49 83.06
N ILE A 314 -5.67 -183.70 82.25
CA ILE A 314 -5.01 -182.57 81.51
C ILE A 314 -5.33 -182.32 80.01
N ALA A 315 -5.60 -183.29 79.12
CA ALA A 315 -5.36 -183.09 77.67
C ALA A 315 -6.57 -183.27 76.72
N SER A 316 -7.02 -182.24 75.95
CA SER A 316 -7.99 -182.44 74.83
C SER A 316 -8.23 -181.38 73.71
N VAL A 317 -7.88 -180.07 73.80
CA VAL A 317 -8.69 -179.02 73.09
C VAL A 317 -8.12 -178.30 71.83
N GLU A 318 -6.80 -178.23 71.59
CA GLU A 318 -6.22 -177.21 70.66
C GLU A 318 -6.17 -177.58 69.15
N ARG A 319 -6.99 -176.97 68.26
CA ARG A 319 -6.82 -177.02 66.77
C ARG A 319 -7.37 -175.85 65.90
N ASP A 320 -8.46 -176.06 65.14
CA ASP A 320 -8.47 -175.82 63.68
C ASP A 320 -8.99 -174.45 63.17
N VAL A 321 -8.10 -173.49 62.82
CA VAL A 321 -8.46 -172.25 62.06
C VAL A 321 -7.30 -171.73 61.18
N GLU A 322 -7.30 -171.94 59.84
CA GLU A 322 -6.19 -171.46 58.97
C GLU A 322 -6.47 -171.30 57.44
N MET A 323 -7.66 -170.86 56.97
CA MET A 323 -8.00 -170.97 55.52
C MET A 323 -8.86 -169.84 54.90
N ALA A 324 -8.28 -168.78 54.30
CA ALA A 324 -9.08 -167.65 53.74
C ALA A 324 -8.58 -166.80 52.53
N GLU A 325 -7.32 -166.85 52.05
CA GLU A 325 -6.69 -165.66 51.40
C GLU A 325 -6.46 -165.61 49.85
N LYS A 326 -7.36 -166.05 48.93
CA LYS A 326 -7.00 -166.17 47.48
C LYS A 326 -8.08 -165.87 46.40
N GLN A 327 -8.35 -164.61 45.99
CA GLN A 327 -9.35 -164.33 44.90
C GLN A 327 -9.21 -163.11 43.92
N ASN A 328 -8.17 -162.25 43.91
CA ASN A 328 -8.30 -160.88 43.33
C ASN A 328 -7.31 -160.48 42.18
N ASP A 329 -7.42 -161.00 40.93
CA ASP A 329 -6.33 -160.87 39.92
C ASP A 329 -6.69 -160.64 38.41
N THR A 330 -7.91 -160.25 38.01
CA THR A 330 -8.37 -160.44 36.59
C THR A 330 -8.70 -159.21 35.72
N VAL A 331 -8.57 -157.96 36.18
CA VAL A 331 -9.14 -156.78 35.48
C VAL A 331 -8.23 -156.14 34.39
N GLN A 332 -6.94 -156.46 34.34
CA GLN A 332 -5.91 -155.56 33.78
C GLN A 332 -5.77 -155.44 32.24
N LYS A 333 -6.63 -156.06 31.40
CA LYS A 333 -6.32 -156.32 29.97
C LYS A 333 -7.06 -155.51 28.88
N ALA A 334 -7.93 -154.55 29.21
CA ALA A 334 -8.86 -153.97 28.22
C ALA A 334 -8.37 -152.74 27.39
N VAL A 335 -7.20 -152.14 27.68
CA VAL A 335 -6.94 -150.73 27.33
C VAL A 335 -6.24 -150.48 25.97
N GLN A 336 -5.54 -151.46 25.38
CA GLN A 336 -4.54 -151.17 24.33
C GLN A 336 -5.07 -150.90 22.90
N SER A 337 -6.38 -150.98 22.64
CA SER A 337 -6.92 -150.99 21.26
C SER A 337 -7.16 -149.61 20.60
N THR A 338 -7.19 -148.50 21.35
CA THR A 338 -7.82 -147.24 20.89
C THR A 338 -6.87 -146.19 20.29
N LEU A 339 -5.57 -146.44 20.26
CA LEU A 339 -4.56 -145.38 19.98
C LEU A 339 -4.15 -145.22 18.50
N HIS A 340 -4.63 -146.04 17.56
CA HIS A 340 -4.05 -146.11 16.22
C HIS A 340 -4.78 -145.36 15.09
N GLU A 341 -6.00 -144.86 15.32
CA GLU A 341 -6.81 -144.23 14.25
C GLU A 341 -6.54 -142.72 14.06
N CYS A 342 -6.05 -142.02 15.09
CA CYS A 342 -5.97 -140.54 15.10
C CYS A 342 -4.98 -139.94 14.09
N SER A 343 -3.91 -140.65 13.73
CA SER A 343 -2.79 -140.08 12.94
C SER A 343 -3.10 -139.78 11.47
N ARG A 344 -4.21 -140.31 10.93
CA ARG A 344 -4.57 -140.13 9.51
C ARG A 344 -5.27 -138.79 9.19
N ALA A 345 -5.77 -138.06 10.18
CA ALA A 345 -6.57 -136.86 9.95
C ALA A 345 -5.74 -135.60 9.66
N GLU A 346 -4.55 -135.48 10.25
CA GLU A 346 -3.79 -134.21 10.29
C GLU A 346 -3.23 -133.78 8.93
N VAL A 347 -2.86 -134.75 8.07
CA VAL A 347 -2.20 -134.48 6.79
C VAL A 347 -3.08 -133.65 5.84
N ALA A 348 -4.40 -133.89 5.82
CA ALA A 348 -5.33 -133.21 4.92
C ALA A 348 -5.50 -131.70 5.21
N VAL A 349 -5.33 -131.28 6.47
CA VAL A 349 -5.51 -129.89 6.92
C VAL A 349 -4.40 -128.98 6.38
N SER A 350 -3.21 -129.53 6.12
CA SER A 350 -2.06 -128.77 5.64
C SER A 350 -2.24 -128.21 4.22
N HIS A 351 -2.86 -128.96 3.31
CA HIS A 351 -2.93 -128.66 1.88
C HIS A 351 -3.82 -127.44 1.58
N PHE A 352 -5.04 -127.42 2.11
CA PHE A 352 -5.98 -126.31 1.88
C PHE A 352 -5.46 -124.96 2.42
N ARG A 353 -4.63 -124.99 3.47
CA ARG A 353 -4.03 -123.80 4.11
C ARG A 353 -3.03 -123.07 3.20
N TYR A 354 -2.53 -123.73 2.15
CA TYR A 354 -1.64 -123.12 1.16
C TYR A 354 -2.41 -122.34 0.08
N GLN A 355 -3.52 -122.89 -0.44
CA GLN A 355 -4.27 -122.28 -1.54
C GLN A 355 -4.92 -120.94 -1.15
N VAL A 356 -5.39 -120.80 0.09
CA VAL A 356 -6.00 -119.55 0.60
C VAL A 356 -5.05 -118.36 0.46
N LYS A 357 -3.76 -118.52 0.84
CA LYS A 357 -2.75 -117.45 0.78
C LYS A 357 -2.47 -116.94 -0.63
N LEU A 358 -2.68 -117.77 -1.66
CA LEU A 358 -2.45 -117.36 -3.05
C LEU A 358 -3.55 -116.40 -3.54
N VAL A 359 -4.80 -116.61 -3.11
CA VAL A 359 -5.94 -115.75 -3.46
C VAL A 359 -5.86 -114.40 -2.74
N GLU A 360 -5.47 -114.39 -1.46
CA GLU A 360 -5.33 -113.17 -0.65
C GLU A 360 -4.38 -112.12 -1.25
N ASN A 361 -3.33 -112.56 -1.97
CA ASN A 361 -2.36 -111.65 -2.57
C ASN A 361 -2.85 -111.01 -3.88
N ASN A 362 -3.69 -111.71 -4.66
CA ASN A 362 -4.24 -111.16 -5.90
C ASN A 362 -5.28 -110.06 -5.62
N ILE A 363 -6.08 -110.21 -4.56
CA ILE A 363 -7.07 -109.20 -4.14
C ILE A 363 -6.39 -107.88 -3.75
N LYS A 364 -5.23 -107.93 -3.09
CA LYS A 364 -4.50 -106.73 -2.65
C LYS A 364 -4.03 -105.84 -3.81
N LYS A 365 -3.61 -106.43 -4.94
CA LYS A 365 -3.18 -105.65 -6.12
C LYS A 365 -4.34 -104.88 -6.76
N ALA A 366 -5.46 -105.56 -7.03
CA ALA A 366 -6.66 -104.93 -7.59
C ALA A 366 -7.24 -103.82 -6.69
N SER A 367 -7.00 -103.90 -5.37
CA SER A 367 -7.38 -102.85 -4.43
C SER A 367 -6.55 -101.56 -4.56
N GLN A 368 -5.30 -101.62 -5.04
CA GLN A 368 -4.40 -100.46 -5.12
C GLN A 368 -4.62 -99.66 -6.41
N GLU A 369 -4.75 -100.34 -7.54
CA GLU A 369 -5.06 -99.73 -8.84
C GLU A 369 -6.41 -98.97 -8.79
N ASN A 370 -7.38 -99.48 -8.03
CA ASN A 370 -8.68 -98.84 -7.84
C ASN A 370 -8.64 -97.63 -6.89
N THR A 371 -7.67 -97.54 -5.95
CA THR A 371 -7.51 -96.34 -5.11
C THR A 371 -6.93 -95.16 -5.90
N GLU A 372 -5.91 -95.39 -6.74
CA GLU A 372 -5.25 -94.32 -7.52
C GLU A 372 -6.21 -93.62 -8.50
N ILE A 373 -7.11 -94.39 -9.14
CA ILE A 373 -8.13 -93.84 -10.04
C ILE A 373 -9.15 -92.98 -9.28
N ASN A 374 -9.54 -93.37 -8.05
CA ASN A 374 -10.47 -92.59 -7.24
C ASN A 374 -9.88 -91.25 -6.78
N GLU A 375 -8.58 -91.20 -6.45
CA GLU A 375 -7.91 -89.93 -6.08
C GLU A 375 -7.85 -88.92 -7.24
N GLN A 376 -7.72 -89.40 -8.48
CA GLN A 376 -7.77 -88.55 -9.69
C GLN A 376 -9.18 -87.97 -9.92
N VAL A 377 -10.24 -88.72 -9.61
CA VAL A 377 -11.63 -88.21 -9.68
C VAL A 377 -11.91 -87.20 -8.56
N VAL A 378 -11.43 -87.46 -7.33
CA VAL A 378 -11.59 -86.56 -6.18
C VAL A 378 -10.90 -85.21 -6.40
N THR A 379 -9.70 -85.19 -6.99
CA THR A 379 -8.97 -83.93 -7.26
C THR A 379 -9.66 -83.06 -8.31
N LEU A 380 -10.25 -83.64 -9.35
CA LEU A 380 -11.04 -82.89 -10.34
C LEU A 380 -12.32 -82.29 -9.73
N LEU A 381 -13.06 -83.07 -8.91
CA LEU A 381 -14.25 -82.57 -8.20
C LEU A 381 -13.91 -81.48 -7.17
N SER A 382 -12.75 -81.58 -6.50
CA SER A 382 -12.27 -80.57 -5.55
C SER A 382 -12.10 -79.19 -6.21
N ASN A 383 -11.56 -79.14 -7.42
CA ASN A 383 -11.35 -77.90 -8.17
C ASN A 383 -12.66 -77.24 -8.65
N GLN A 384 -13.71 -78.03 -8.90
CA GLN A 384 -15.05 -77.51 -9.20
C GLN A 384 -15.80 -77.07 -7.92
N ALA A 385 -15.45 -77.65 -6.76
CA ALA A 385 -15.98 -77.24 -5.47
C ALA A 385 -15.37 -75.91 -4.97
N THR A 386 -14.09 -75.62 -5.22
CA THR A 386 -13.43 -74.39 -4.74
C THR A 386 -13.96 -73.12 -5.41
N THR A 387 -14.28 -73.15 -6.71
CA THR A 387 -14.88 -71.99 -7.42
C THR A 387 -16.30 -71.69 -6.90
N ASN A 388 -17.15 -72.72 -6.77
CA ASN A 388 -18.47 -72.59 -6.15
C ASN A 388 -18.37 -72.14 -4.68
N ARG A 389 -17.36 -72.60 -3.93
CA ARG A 389 -17.11 -72.18 -2.54
C ARG A 389 -16.67 -70.72 -2.45
N ALA A 390 -15.97 -70.17 -3.44
CA ALA A 390 -15.66 -68.74 -3.51
C ALA A 390 -16.93 -67.89 -3.69
N ALA A 391 -17.81 -68.26 -4.63
CA ALA A 391 -19.10 -67.58 -4.84
C ALA A 391 -20.06 -67.74 -3.65
N ALA A 392 -20.09 -68.91 -3.02
CA ALA A 392 -20.84 -69.13 -1.79
C ALA A 392 -20.28 -68.31 -0.62
N ASN A 393 -18.96 -68.14 -0.52
CA ASN A 393 -18.33 -67.31 0.50
C ASN A 393 -18.60 -65.81 0.31
N THR A 394 -18.60 -65.28 -0.92
CA THR A 394 -18.98 -63.88 -1.16
C THR A 394 -20.47 -63.65 -0.88
N SER A 395 -21.36 -64.56 -1.31
CA SER A 395 -22.78 -64.52 -0.97
C SER A 395 -23.03 -64.61 0.55
N LYS A 396 -22.32 -65.51 1.26
CA LYS A 396 -22.38 -65.63 2.72
C LYS A 396 -21.81 -64.40 3.44
N ARG A 397 -20.77 -63.75 2.88
CA ARG A 397 -20.23 -62.49 3.39
C ARG A 397 -21.20 -61.33 3.18
N ALA A 398 -21.87 -61.25 2.03
CA ALA A 398 -22.92 -60.26 1.76
C ALA A 398 -24.14 -60.45 2.67
N ARG A 399 -24.61 -61.69 2.86
CA ARG A 399 -25.67 -62.00 3.85
C ARG A 399 -25.25 -61.65 5.27
N LYS A 400 -24.03 -62.00 5.69
CA LYS A 400 -23.51 -61.61 7.02
C LYS A 400 -23.41 -60.09 7.17
N LEU A 401 -22.98 -59.36 6.12
CA LEU A 401 -22.95 -57.90 6.15
C LEU A 401 -24.36 -57.32 6.30
N ASN A 402 -25.35 -57.85 5.58
CA ASN A 402 -26.74 -57.40 5.66
C ASN A 402 -27.38 -57.73 7.03
N GLU A 403 -27.04 -58.88 7.61
CA GLU A 403 -27.40 -59.25 8.99
C GLU A 403 -26.77 -58.28 10.00
N GLN A 404 -25.52 -57.88 9.78
CA GLN A 404 -24.83 -56.90 10.61
C GLN A 404 -25.39 -55.47 10.43
N CYS A 405 -25.86 -55.10 9.23
CA CYS A 405 -26.60 -53.86 9.01
C CYS A 405 -27.90 -53.87 9.81
N LYS A 406 -28.71 -54.93 9.71
CA LYS A 406 -29.94 -55.08 10.52
C LYS A 406 -29.68 -55.03 12.02
N GLN A 407 -28.67 -55.75 12.51
CA GLN A 407 -28.29 -55.69 13.92
C GLN A 407 -27.85 -54.28 14.34
N LYS A 408 -27.26 -53.48 13.44
CA LYS A 408 -26.94 -52.07 13.70
C LYS A 408 -28.13 -51.13 13.59
N GLU A 409 -29.13 -51.45 12.77
CA GLU A 409 -30.42 -50.76 12.73
C GLU A 409 -31.22 -51.04 14.01
N GLU A 410 -31.30 -52.30 14.45
CA GLU A 410 -31.90 -52.72 15.73
C GLU A 410 -31.18 -52.11 16.95
N GLU A 411 -29.84 -52.12 16.99
CA GLU A 411 -29.06 -51.42 18.01
C GLU A 411 -29.32 -49.91 18.02
N LEU A 412 -29.46 -49.28 16.84
CA LEU A 412 -29.71 -47.85 16.69
C LEU A 412 -31.14 -47.48 17.15
N GLU A 413 -32.15 -48.27 16.80
CA GLU A 413 -33.50 -48.15 17.35
C GLU A 413 -33.52 -48.36 18.86
N GLN A 414 -32.76 -49.32 19.39
CA GLN A 414 -32.65 -49.54 20.83
C GLN A 414 -31.98 -48.35 21.53
N VAL A 415 -30.88 -47.81 20.99
CA VAL A 415 -30.20 -46.62 21.51
C VAL A 415 -31.10 -45.37 21.43
N GLN A 416 -31.93 -45.23 20.40
CA GLN A 416 -32.92 -44.15 20.32
C GLN A 416 -34.02 -44.30 21.40
N ASN A 417 -34.53 -45.51 21.61
CA ASN A 417 -35.52 -45.82 22.64
C ASN A 417 -34.96 -45.61 24.06
N ASP A 418 -33.74 -46.07 24.34
CA ASP A 418 -33.09 -45.85 25.63
C ASP A 418 -32.70 -44.37 25.82
N THR A 419 -32.36 -43.63 24.75
CA THR A 419 -32.21 -42.17 24.79
C THR A 419 -33.53 -41.47 25.12
N ALA A 420 -34.66 -41.94 24.59
CA ALA A 420 -35.99 -41.42 24.94
C ALA A 420 -36.34 -41.71 26.40
N ARG A 421 -36.11 -42.94 26.88
CA ARG A 421 -36.28 -43.32 28.29
C ARG A 421 -35.42 -42.48 29.22
N LYS A 422 -34.12 -42.30 28.91
CA LYS A 422 -33.21 -41.47 29.72
C LYS A 422 -33.60 -39.99 29.72
N LYS A 423 -34.22 -39.47 28.65
CA LYS A 423 -34.84 -38.13 28.64
C LYS A 423 -36.05 -38.06 29.58
N VAL A 424 -36.91 -39.08 29.61
CA VAL A 424 -38.04 -39.15 30.55
C VAL A 424 -37.56 -39.27 31.99
N GLU A 425 -36.63 -40.18 32.29
CA GLU A 425 -35.99 -40.31 33.61
C GLU A 425 -35.36 -38.98 34.08
N ALA A 426 -34.67 -38.26 33.19
CA ALA A 426 -34.08 -36.96 33.51
C ALA A 426 -35.13 -35.86 33.77
N LEU A 427 -36.31 -35.93 33.14
CA LEU A 427 -37.43 -35.03 33.42
C LEU A 427 -38.11 -35.40 34.76
N GLU A 428 -38.32 -36.68 35.04
CA GLU A 428 -38.81 -37.15 36.33
C GLU A 428 -37.87 -36.76 37.47
N LEU A 429 -36.56 -36.97 37.32
CA LEU A 429 -35.57 -36.58 38.32
C LEU A 429 -35.53 -35.07 38.52
N LYS A 430 -35.69 -34.26 37.47
CA LYS A 430 -35.85 -32.80 37.59
C LYS A 430 -37.11 -32.41 38.36
N ALA A 431 -38.25 -33.07 38.10
CA ALA A 431 -39.49 -32.83 38.84
C ALA A 431 -39.37 -33.23 40.32
N ARG A 432 -38.82 -34.42 40.61
CA ARG A 432 -38.55 -34.88 41.98
C ARG A 432 -37.58 -33.94 42.71
N HIS A 433 -36.52 -33.47 42.05
CA HIS A 433 -35.57 -32.50 42.60
C HIS A 433 -36.19 -31.12 42.85
N ALA A 434 -37.15 -30.68 42.02
CA ALA A 434 -37.93 -29.47 42.29
C ALA A 434 -38.79 -29.62 43.54
N GLY A 435 -39.54 -30.73 43.67
CA GLY A 435 -40.32 -31.04 44.86
C GLY A 435 -39.47 -31.17 46.13
N LEU A 436 -38.33 -31.87 46.06
CA LEU A 436 -37.38 -31.97 47.18
C LEU A 436 -36.78 -30.62 47.59
N LYS A 437 -36.60 -29.68 46.65
CA LYS A 437 -36.21 -28.30 46.99
C LYS A 437 -37.33 -27.55 47.70
N GLU A 438 -38.58 -27.71 47.27
CA GLU A 438 -39.73 -27.12 47.94
C GLU A 438 -39.90 -27.68 49.37
N ASP A 439 -39.87 -29.01 49.52
CA ASP A 439 -39.84 -29.71 50.82
C ASP A 439 -38.69 -29.22 51.71
N LEU A 440 -37.48 -29.07 51.17
CA LEU A 440 -36.33 -28.55 51.91
C LEU A 440 -36.56 -27.11 52.39
N THR A 441 -37.13 -26.22 51.57
CA THR A 441 -37.48 -24.85 52.04
C THR A 441 -38.62 -24.85 53.05
N ARG A 442 -39.56 -25.80 52.99
CA ARG A 442 -40.60 -25.99 54.01
C ARG A 442 -40.02 -26.49 55.33
N ILE A 443 -39.08 -27.42 55.28
CA ILE A 443 -38.35 -27.94 56.46
C ILE A 443 -37.48 -26.85 57.07
N GLN A 444 -36.77 -26.05 56.28
CA GLN A 444 -35.98 -24.90 56.78
C GLN A 444 -36.85 -23.85 57.50
N LYS A 445 -38.04 -23.53 56.97
CA LYS A 445 -39.00 -22.64 57.64
C LYS A 445 -39.49 -23.23 58.96
N SER A 446 -39.90 -24.50 58.95
CA SER A 446 -40.33 -25.23 60.16
C SER A 446 -39.20 -25.33 61.21
N LEU A 447 -37.95 -25.52 60.78
CA LEU A 447 -36.79 -25.51 61.67
C LEU A 447 -36.59 -24.14 62.31
N ALA A 448 -36.61 -23.05 61.53
CA ALA A 448 -36.50 -21.69 62.05
C ALA A 448 -37.68 -21.26 62.96
N GLU A 449 -38.86 -21.89 62.80
CA GLU A 449 -40.00 -21.75 63.73
C GLU A 449 -39.77 -22.57 65.02
N LYS A 450 -39.13 -23.74 64.94
CA LYS A 450 -38.78 -24.58 66.09
C LYS A 450 -37.59 -24.03 66.89
N GLU A 451 -36.59 -23.44 66.24
CA GLU A 451 -35.47 -22.75 66.88
C GLU A 451 -35.99 -21.61 67.76
N LYS A 452 -36.86 -20.74 67.22
CA LYS A 452 -37.54 -19.68 68.00
C LYS A 452 -38.39 -20.19 69.16
N LEU A 453 -38.89 -21.43 69.09
CA LEU A 453 -39.64 -22.07 70.17
C LEU A 453 -38.68 -22.67 71.23
N VAL A 454 -37.51 -23.17 70.82
CA VAL A 454 -36.42 -23.56 71.74
C VAL A 454 -35.87 -22.34 72.46
N ASP A 455 -35.68 -21.19 71.79
CA ASP A 455 -35.28 -19.93 72.45
C ASP A 455 -36.25 -19.53 73.58
N GLN A 456 -37.56 -19.71 73.32
CA GLN A 456 -38.62 -19.45 74.31
C GLN A 456 -38.55 -20.43 75.48
N TYR A 457 -38.45 -21.74 75.21
CA TYR A 457 -38.32 -22.74 76.26
C TYR A 457 -37.00 -22.62 77.04
N GLU A 458 -35.90 -22.21 76.42
CA GLU A 458 -34.66 -21.90 77.13
C GLU A 458 -34.83 -20.70 78.07
N ALA A 459 -35.55 -19.66 77.66
CA ALA A 459 -35.86 -18.52 78.52
C ALA A 459 -36.78 -18.91 79.69
N GLU A 460 -37.66 -19.89 79.51
CA GLU A 460 -38.48 -20.46 80.59
C GLU A 460 -37.67 -21.38 81.51
N ILE A 461 -36.82 -22.25 80.97
CA ILE A 461 -35.90 -23.12 81.72
C ILE A 461 -34.92 -22.29 82.56
N LYS A 462 -34.45 -21.16 82.05
CA LYS A 462 -33.60 -20.21 82.81
C LYS A 462 -34.36 -19.58 83.99
N LYS A 463 -35.67 -19.33 83.88
CA LYS A 463 -36.52 -18.95 85.03
C LYS A 463 -36.74 -20.13 86.00
N GLY A 464 -36.94 -21.34 85.46
CA GLY A 464 -37.16 -22.56 86.24
C GLY A 464 -35.99 -22.91 87.16
N HIS A 465 -34.74 -22.81 86.67
CA HIS A 465 -33.55 -23.01 87.51
C HIS A 465 -33.50 -22.03 88.69
N ILE A 466 -33.83 -20.75 88.46
CA ILE A 466 -33.90 -19.70 89.49
C ILE A 466 -35.00 -19.99 90.56
N GLU A 467 -35.94 -20.87 90.29
CA GLU A 467 -36.86 -21.42 91.31
C GLU A 467 -36.36 -22.72 91.96
N ILE A 468 -35.66 -23.57 91.21
CA ILE A 468 -35.11 -24.83 91.73
C ILE A 468 -34.03 -24.54 92.78
N ASP A 469 -33.11 -23.61 92.54
CA ASP A 469 -32.05 -23.25 93.49
C ASP A 469 -32.62 -22.81 94.87
N LYS A 470 -33.75 -22.08 94.85
CA LYS A 470 -34.47 -21.65 96.06
C LYS A 470 -35.14 -22.81 96.81
N LYS A 471 -35.50 -23.89 96.10
CA LYS A 471 -36.09 -25.11 96.67
C LYS A 471 -35.01 -26.08 97.15
N GLN A 472 -33.86 -26.16 96.47
CA GLN A 472 -32.72 -27.00 96.85
C GLN A 472 -32.19 -26.63 98.24
N GLN A 473 -32.05 -25.32 98.51
CA GLN A 473 -31.66 -24.76 99.81
C GLN A 473 -32.64 -25.07 100.98
N LEU A 474 -33.83 -25.59 100.69
CA LEU A 474 -34.79 -26.06 101.69
C LEU A 474 -34.62 -27.56 102.00
N VAL A 475 -34.29 -28.38 100.98
CA VAL A 475 -34.15 -29.83 101.11
C VAL A 475 -32.91 -30.22 101.93
N GLU A 476 -31.79 -29.51 101.75
CA GLU A 476 -30.55 -29.76 102.50
C GLU A 476 -30.69 -29.57 104.02
N LYS A 477 -31.70 -28.82 104.47
CA LYS A 477 -32.02 -28.69 105.90
C LYS A 477 -32.68 -29.95 106.47
N LEU A 478 -33.52 -30.62 105.69
CA LEU A 478 -34.33 -31.75 106.13
C LEU A 478 -33.55 -33.08 106.16
N ASN A 479 -32.68 -33.32 105.18
CA ASN A 479 -31.94 -34.60 105.12
C ASN A 479 -31.04 -34.82 106.35
N LYS A 480 -30.53 -33.74 106.99
CA LYS A 480 -29.75 -33.83 108.23
C LYS A 480 -30.51 -34.41 109.42
N GLU A 481 -31.84 -34.43 109.38
CA GLU A 481 -32.69 -34.92 110.48
C GLU A 481 -32.99 -36.43 110.37
N TYR A 482 -32.56 -37.11 109.29
CA TYR A 482 -33.00 -38.48 108.97
C TYR A 482 -31.97 -39.58 109.27
N ASP A 483 -30.68 -39.33 109.07
CA ASP A 483 -29.64 -40.38 109.10
C ASP A 483 -29.33 -40.96 110.50
N GLU A 484 -29.79 -40.31 111.58
CA GLU A 484 -29.44 -40.64 112.97
C GLU A 484 -30.03 -41.99 113.51
N ARG A 485 -30.68 -42.84 112.70
CA ARG A 485 -31.69 -43.83 113.20
C ARG A 485 -31.60 -45.33 112.78
N ARG A 486 -30.54 -45.86 112.12
CA ARG A 486 -30.70 -47.11 111.29
C ARG A 486 -29.89 -48.43 111.56
N SER A 487 -29.12 -48.66 112.64
CA SER A 487 -27.98 -49.65 112.57
C SER A 487 -27.87 -50.86 113.58
N THR A 488 -28.54 -52.04 113.40
CA THR A 488 -28.34 -53.29 114.25
C THR A 488 -28.87 -54.68 113.71
N PHE A 489 -28.20 -55.82 114.03
CA PHE A 489 -28.64 -57.29 114.14
C PHE A 489 -28.97 -58.18 112.88
N ASP A 490 -28.93 -59.56 112.82
CA ASP A 490 -28.20 -60.71 113.49
C ASP A 490 -28.40 -62.11 112.77
N ASP A 491 -27.77 -63.26 113.19
CA ASP A 491 -27.88 -64.69 112.65
C ASP A 491 -27.57 -65.81 113.74
N GLU A 492 -27.48 -67.18 113.68
CA GLU A 492 -27.58 -68.37 112.76
C GLU A 492 -28.19 -69.61 113.58
N SER A 493 -28.01 -70.97 113.57
CA SER A 493 -27.23 -72.09 112.90
C SER A 493 -27.77 -73.52 113.29
N GLU A 494 -27.59 -74.61 112.48
CA GLU A 494 -27.75 -76.08 112.79
C GLU A 494 -27.28 -76.98 111.58
N GLY A 495 -27.17 -78.33 111.54
CA GLY A 495 -27.51 -79.43 112.46
C GLY A 495 -27.07 -80.87 112.00
N PRO A 496 -27.06 -81.93 112.85
CA PRO A 496 -26.20 -83.12 112.63
C PRO A 496 -26.79 -84.53 112.27
N LEU A 497 -27.71 -85.10 113.06
CA LEU A 497 -27.68 -86.56 113.41
C LEU A 497 -27.97 -87.56 112.26
N GLU A 498 -28.78 -87.17 111.28
CA GLU A 498 -29.25 -87.94 110.10
C GLU A 498 -28.14 -88.59 109.24
N ALA A 499 -26.90 -88.18 109.46
CA ALA A 499 -25.67 -88.44 108.72
C ALA A 499 -25.50 -89.85 108.13
N LYS A 500 -25.95 -90.93 108.79
CA LYS A 500 -25.75 -92.31 108.28
C LYS A 500 -26.83 -92.80 107.32
N ILE A 501 -28.09 -92.39 107.50
CA ILE A 501 -29.14 -92.55 106.48
C ILE A 501 -28.83 -91.63 105.30
N LYS A 502 -28.47 -90.37 105.59
CA LYS A 502 -27.89 -89.39 104.67
C LYS A 502 -26.61 -89.91 103.98
N GLY A 503 -25.94 -90.92 104.55
CA GLY A 503 -24.73 -91.58 104.05
C GLY A 503 -24.97 -92.66 102.99
N MET A 504 -25.85 -93.64 103.24
CA MET A 504 -26.23 -94.59 102.18
C MET A 504 -27.15 -93.95 101.15
N ARG A 505 -28.01 -93.00 101.55
CA ARG A 505 -28.66 -92.08 100.59
C ARG A 505 -27.63 -91.27 99.82
N LYS A 506 -26.50 -90.83 100.42
CA LYS A 506 -25.39 -90.18 99.69
C LYS A 506 -24.79 -91.07 98.61
N GLN A 507 -24.64 -92.38 98.84
CA GLN A 507 -24.04 -93.27 97.84
C GLN A 507 -24.99 -93.55 96.68
N ILE A 508 -26.27 -93.77 96.95
CA ILE A 508 -27.30 -93.90 95.92
C ILE A 508 -27.47 -92.56 95.19
N SER A 509 -27.58 -91.44 95.91
CA SER A 509 -27.68 -90.11 95.32
C SER A 509 -26.41 -89.69 94.60
N ALA A 510 -25.22 -90.19 94.97
CA ALA A 510 -23.98 -89.95 94.24
C ALA A 510 -23.94 -90.73 92.93
N LYS A 511 -24.41 -91.99 92.89
CA LYS A 511 -24.50 -92.73 91.62
C LYS A 511 -25.64 -92.25 90.72
N VAL A 512 -26.74 -91.76 91.29
CA VAL A 512 -27.78 -91.03 90.54
C VAL A 512 -27.23 -89.69 90.06
N ALA A 513 -26.53 -88.91 90.90
CA ALA A 513 -25.89 -87.65 90.53
C ALA A 513 -24.88 -87.86 89.40
N GLU A 514 -23.97 -88.82 89.52
CA GLU A 514 -22.98 -89.20 88.50
C GLU A 514 -23.67 -89.62 87.18
N SER A 515 -24.82 -90.28 87.25
CA SER A 515 -25.64 -90.59 86.06
C SER A 515 -26.28 -89.34 85.45
N THR A 516 -26.82 -88.41 86.27
CA THR A 516 -27.34 -87.13 85.79
C THR A 516 -26.25 -86.15 85.35
N ASP A 517 -25.04 -86.26 85.90
CA ASP A 517 -23.86 -85.50 85.50
C ASP A 517 -23.37 -86.00 84.15
N MET A 518 -23.34 -87.31 83.93
CA MET A 518 -23.07 -87.89 82.60
C MET A 518 -24.18 -87.56 81.60
N GLN A 519 -25.46 -87.51 82.00
CA GLN A 519 -26.55 -87.04 81.13
C GLN A 519 -26.47 -85.53 80.84
N THR A 520 -26.11 -84.68 81.80
CA THR A 520 -25.96 -83.23 81.56
C THR A 520 -24.68 -82.91 80.80
N VAL A 521 -23.61 -83.68 80.95
CA VAL A 521 -22.42 -83.64 80.09
C VAL A 521 -22.76 -84.10 78.67
N TRP A 522 -23.55 -85.18 78.51
CA TRP A 522 -24.03 -85.62 77.20
C TRP A 522 -24.93 -84.58 76.53
N MET A 523 -25.92 -84.04 77.25
CA MET A 523 -26.78 -82.95 76.76
C MET A 523 -25.95 -81.72 76.40
N ARG A 524 -24.97 -81.32 77.23
CA ARG A 524 -24.06 -80.20 76.94
C ARG A 524 -23.27 -80.46 75.66
N LYS A 525 -22.75 -81.67 75.46
CA LYS A 525 -22.03 -82.07 74.23
C LYS A 525 -22.95 -82.16 73.02
N GLN A 526 -24.21 -82.55 73.18
CA GLN A 526 -25.23 -82.53 72.13
C GLN A 526 -25.61 -81.09 71.75
N THR A 527 -25.73 -80.18 72.72
CA THR A 527 -25.96 -78.75 72.47
C THR A 527 -24.74 -78.08 71.84
N GLU A 528 -23.51 -78.41 72.27
CA GLU A 528 -22.27 -77.99 71.59
C GLU A 528 -22.25 -78.48 70.13
N LEU A 529 -22.59 -79.75 69.88
CA LEU A 529 -22.67 -80.31 68.53
C LEU A 529 -23.71 -79.58 67.67
N ILE A 530 -24.89 -79.27 68.20
CA ILE A 530 -25.93 -78.51 67.48
C ILE A 530 -25.48 -77.06 67.25
N MET A 531 -24.80 -76.41 68.19
CA MET A 531 -24.24 -75.07 67.98
C MET A 531 -23.14 -75.06 66.91
N ILE A 532 -22.29 -76.10 66.86
CA ILE A 532 -21.28 -76.28 65.81
C ILE A 532 -21.94 -76.59 64.47
N GLN A 533 -22.99 -77.42 64.44
CA GLN A 533 -23.78 -77.72 63.24
C GLN A 533 -24.36 -76.43 62.64
N ASN A 534 -25.11 -75.66 63.46
CA ASN A 534 -25.75 -74.42 63.03
C ASN A 534 -24.73 -73.37 62.56
N LYS A 535 -23.58 -73.27 63.24
CA LYS A 535 -22.48 -72.37 62.85
C LYS A 535 -21.75 -72.83 61.59
N THR A 536 -21.68 -74.14 61.34
CA THR A 536 -21.18 -74.68 60.07
C THR A 536 -22.12 -74.28 58.94
N SER A 537 -23.45 -74.45 59.11
CA SER A 537 -24.43 -74.05 58.10
C SER A 537 -24.46 -72.54 57.84
N SER A 538 -24.33 -71.68 58.87
CA SER A 538 -24.23 -70.22 58.62
C SER A 538 -22.95 -69.86 57.87
N LEU A 539 -21.82 -70.52 58.17
CA LEU A 539 -20.58 -70.34 57.41
C LEU A 539 -20.70 -70.86 55.97
N GLU A 540 -21.47 -71.92 55.70
CA GLU A 540 -21.77 -72.40 54.34
C GLU A 540 -22.62 -71.39 53.55
N GLU A 541 -23.63 -70.77 54.19
CA GLU A 541 -24.42 -69.67 53.63
C GLU A 541 -23.55 -68.43 53.34
N GLU A 542 -22.72 -68.00 54.30
CA GLU A 542 -21.75 -66.91 54.12
C GLU A 542 -20.78 -67.20 52.96
N ILE A 543 -20.25 -68.43 52.87
CA ILE A 543 -19.38 -68.87 51.77
C ILE A 543 -20.12 -68.86 50.43
N SER A 544 -21.42 -69.17 50.40
CA SER A 544 -22.23 -69.04 49.17
C SER A 544 -22.38 -67.57 48.77
N ALA A 545 -22.79 -66.70 49.70
CA ALA A 545 -22.94 -65.27 49.45
C ALA A 545 -21.63 -64.62 48.98
N LYS A 546 -20.47 -65.03 49.53
CA LYS A 546 -19.15 -64.55 49.07
C LYS A 546 -18.74 -65.08 47.69
N LYS A 547 -19.19 -66.26 47.27
CA LYS A 547 -19.01 -66.72 45.88
C LYS A 547 -19.85 -65.87 44.92
N ASP A 548 -21.07 -65.51 45.29
CA ASP A 548 -21.95 -64.66 44.48
C ASP A 548 -21.43 -63.21 44.38
N GLU A 549 -20.98 -62.62 45.49
CA GLU A 549 -20.26 -61.33 45.49
C GLU A 549 -19.02 -61.37 44.58
N GLN A 550 -18.25 -62.47 44.63
CA GLN A 550 -17.08 -62.66 43.78
C GLN A 550 -17.46 -62.76 42.29
N LEU A 551 -18.53 -63.50 41.95
CA LEU A 551 -19.02 -63.64 40.59
C LEU A 551 -19.49 -62.28 40.01
N ILE A 552 -20.28 -61.54 40.79
CA ILE A 552 -20.75 -60.19 40.44
C ILE A 552 -19.55 -59.25 40.24
N SER A 553 -18.54 -59.33 41.10
CA SER A 553 -17.33 -58.51 41.01
C SER A 553 -16.47 -58.86 39.78
N GLN A 554 -16.36 -60.15 39.43
CA GLN A 554 -15.69 -60.59 38.20
C GLN A 554 -16.44 -60.10 36.95
N GLN A 555 -17.77 -60.17 36.92
CA GLN A 555 -18.59 -59.68 35.81
C GLN A 555 -18.52 -58.15 35.66
N LYS A 556 -18.55 -57.39 36.78
CA LYS A 556 -18.30 -55.94 36.78
C LYS A 556 -16.91 -55.62 36.20
N ARG A 557 -15.86 -56.34 36.64
CA ARG A 557 -14.50 -56.19 36.09
C ARG A 557 -14.45 -56.46 34.59
N ILE A 558 -15.11 -57.50 34.09
CA ILE A 558 -15.14 -57.82 32.66
C ILE A 558 -15.80 -56.70 31.85
N ARG A 559 -16.95 -56.16 32.30
CA ARG A 559 -17.62 -55.02 31.65
C ARG A 559 -16.72 -53.78 31.60
N LEU A 560 -16.19 -53.35 32.74
CA LEU A 560 -15.28 -52.21 32.83
C LEU A 560 -14.03 -52.39 31.96
N THR A 561 -13.46 -53.60 31.89
CA THR A 561 -12.29 -53.87 31.02
C THR A 561 -12.66 -53.78 29.53
N SER A 562 -13.88 -54.19 29.15
CA SER A 562 -14.39 -54.02 27.79
C SER A 562 -14.68 -52.57 27.45
N GLU A 563 -15.27 -51.79 28.37
CA GLU A 563 -15.53 -50.36 28.21
C GLU A 563 -14.21 -49.58 28.06
N ILE A 564 -13.22 -49.82 28.92
CA ILE A 564 -11.86 -49.28 28.79
C ILE A 564 -11.24 -49.69 27.44
N GLY A 565 -11.48 -50.91 26.97
CA GLY A 565 -11.03 -51.41 25.67
C GLY A 565 -11.70 -50.76 24.46
N LEU A 566 -12.94 -50.26 24.60
CA LEU A 566 -13.65 -49.47 23.58
C LEU A 566 -13.16 -48.03 23.59
N ASN A 567 -13.16 -47.38 24.75
CA ASN A 567 -12.66 -46.01 24.92
C ASN A 567 -11.19 -45.88 24.45
N SER A 568 -10.36 -46.91 24.67
CA SER A 568 -8.97 -46.95 24.17
C SER A 568 -8.85 -47.04 22.64
N LYS A 569 -9.87 -47.54 21.93
CA LYS A 569 -9.95 -47.47 20.46
C LYS A 569 -10.42 -46.09 20.02
N GLU A 570 -11.51 -45.59 20.57
CA GLU A 570 -12.03 -44.25 20.25
C GLU A 570 -10.97 -43.15 20.44
N ILE A 571 -10.16 -43.24 21.51
CA ILE A 571 -9.02 -42.34 21.73
C ILE A 571 -7.95 -42.49 20.65
N LYS A 572 -7.66 -43.70 20.15
CA LYS A 572 -6.70 -43.93 19.05
C LYS A 572 -7.23 -43.43 17.71
N ASP A 573 -8.51 -43.64 17.45
CA ASP A 573 -9.18 -43.22 16.22
C ASP A 573 -9.26 -41.68 16.16
N MET A 574 -9.63 -41.03 17.28
CA MET A 574 -9.51 -39.57 17.43
C MET A 574 -8.05 -39.08 17.31
N GLN A 575 -7.06 -39.82 17.83
CA GLN A 575 -5.65 -39.50 17.63
C GLN A 575 -5.18 -39.69 16.18
N SER A 576 -5.84 -40.53 15.37
CA SER A 576 -5.59 -40.62 13.92
C SER A 576 -6.17 -39.41 13.21
N GLY A 577 -7.46 -39.09 13.44
CA GLY A 577 -8.10 -37.90 12.89
C GLY A 577 -7.37 -36.59 13.24
N ILE A 578 -6.82 -36.47 14.46
CA ILE A 578 -5.97 -35.33 14.86
C ILE A 578 -4.64 -35.28 14.09
N LYS A 579 -4.05 -36.42 13.69
CA LYS A 579 -2.85 -36.45 12.83
C LYS A 579 -3.22 -36.10 11.39
N GLU A 580 -4.32 -36.64 10.88
CA GLU A 580 -4.84 -36.36 9.54
C GLU A 580 -5.14 -34.87 9.37
N MET A 581 -5.93 -34.27 10.27
CA MET A 581 -6.16 -32.81 10.30
C MET A 581 -4.87 -31.98 10.43
N ARG A 582 -3.84 -32.47 11.14
CA ARG A 582 -2.52 -31.80 11.20
C ARG A 582 -1.76 -31.88 9.89
N THR A 583 -1.86 -33.00 9.16
CA THR A 583 -1.28 -33.11 7.81
C THR A 583 -2.03 -32.26 6.79
N GLU A 584 -3.36 -32.19 6.86
CA GLU A 584 -4.18 -31.29 6.06
C GLU A 584 -3.85 -29.82 6.35
N MET A 585 -3.78 -29.42 7.62
CA MET A 585 -3.38 -28.06 8.03
C MET A 585 -1.97 -27.70 7.51
N SER A 586 -1.03 -28.64 7.54
CA SER A 586 0.31 -28.45 6.95
C SER A 586 0.25 -28.27 5.44
N TRP A 587 -0.57 -29.05 4.73
CA TRP A 587 -0.78 -28.92 3.29
C TRP A 587 -1.48 -27.61 2.90
N VAL A 588 -2.51 -27.19 3.64
CA VAL A 588 -3.19 -25.89 3.47
C VAL A 588 -2.21 -24.75 3.70
N ASN A 589 -1.37 -24.80 4.74
CA ASN A 589 -0.33 -23.80 4.97
C ASN A 589 0.70 -23.73 3.83
N GLN A 590 1.11 -24.87 3.26
CA GLN A 590 1.95 -24.88 2.05
C GLN A 590 1.24 -24.29 0.84
N LEU A 591 -0.08 -24.46 0.72
CA LEU A 591 -0.89 -23.84 -0.33
C LEU A 591 -0.98 -22.33 -0.15
N ILE A 592 -1.17 -21.85 1.09
CA ILE A 592 -1.19 -20.42 1.45
C ILE A 592 0.15 -19.77 1.13
N VAL A 593 1.28 -20.39 1.50
CA VAL A 593 2.62 -19.88 1.17
C VAL A 593 2.80 -19.78 -0.36
N LYS A 594 2.48 -20.84 -1.11
CA LYS A 594 2.55 -20.82 -2.59
C LYS A 594 1.64 -19.79 -3.24
N GLN A 595 0.48 -19.50 -2.62
CA GLN A 595 -0.43 -18.47 -3.13
C GLN A 595 0.09 -17.06 -2.81
N ALA A 596 0.71 -16.85 -1.65
CA ALA A 596 1.37 -15.60 -1.30
C ALA A 596 2.62 -15.33 -2.17
N GLU A 597 3.42 -16.36 -2.48
CA GLU A 597 4.53 -16.29 -3.43
C GLU A 597 4.06 -15.85 -4.83
N LYS A 598 2.98 -16.47 -5.33
CA LYS A 598 2.35 -16.08 -6.60
C LYS A 598 1.79 -14.66 -6.56
N GLN A 599 1.08 -14.29 -5.50
CA GLN A 599 0.53 -12.95 -5.36
C GLN A 599 1.66 -11.90 -5.37
N GLN A 600 2.74 -12.12 -4.62
CA GLN A 600 3.90 -11.22 -4.63
C GLN A 600 4.58 -11.17 -6.01
N ALA A 601 4.57 -12.26 -6.78
CA ALA A 601 5.05 -12.25 -8.16
C ALA A 601 4.17 -11.38 -9.07
N TYR A 602 2.85 -11.51 -9.01
CA TYR A 602 1.91 -10.66 -9.75
C TYR A 602 1.96 -9.19 -9.31
N GLU A 603 2.17 -8.91 -8.03
CA GLU A 603 2.35 -7.55 -7.51
C GLU A 603 3.63 -6.91 -8.09
N LYS A 604 4.75 -7.65 -8.15
CA LYS A 604 6.00 -7.21 -8.78
C LYS A 604 5.86 -7.02 -10.30
N GLU A 605 5.17 -7.94 -10.99
CA GLU A 605 4.87 -7.84 -12.42
C GLU A 605 4.01 -6.61 -12.72
N THR A 606 2.97 -6.37 -11.90
CA THR A 606 2.12 -5.17 -11.98
C THR A 606 2.93 -3.89 -11.75
N GLN A 607 3.81 -3.87 -10.74
CA GLN A 607 4.69 -2.73 -10.47
C GLN A 607 5.67 -2.44 -11.62
N SER A 608 6.21 -3.49 -12.25
CA SER A 608 7.05 -3.35 -13.45
C SER A 608 6.25 -2.79 -14.62
N LEU A 609 5.02 -3.29 -14.84
CA LEU A 609 4.15 -2.80 -15.92
C LEU A 609 3.71 -1.36 -15.69
N THR A 610 3.40 -0.94 -14.46
CA THR A 610 3.11 0.48 -14.16
C THR A 610 4.33 1.36 -14.43
N HIS A 611 5.54 0.91 -14.07
CA HIS A 611 6.76 1.66 -14.36
C HIS A 611 7.03 1.77 -15.88
N ASP A 612 6.82 0.69 -16.64
CA ASP A 612 6.89 0.70 -18.10
C ASP A 612 5.85 1.65 -18.73
N PHE A 613 4.64 1.76 -18.15
CA PHE A 613 3.64 2.73 -18.57
C PHE A 613 4.05 4.16 -18.22
N ASP A 614 4.56 4.43 -17.02
CA ASP A 614 5.04 5.76 -16.62
C ASP A 614 6.18 6.25 -17.53
N ILE A 615 7.12 5.36 -17.89
CA ILE A 615 8.18 5.65 -18.85
C ILE A 615 7.60 6.02 -20.22
N ARG A 616 6.66 5.22 -20.75
CA ARG A 616 6.01 5.51 -22.04
C ARG A 616 5.20 6.79 -22.02
N MET A 617 4.55 7.12 -20.90
CA MET A 617 3.85 8.39 -20.74
C MET A 617 4.83 9.57 -20.82
N ALA A 618 5.96 9.51 -20.11
CA ALA A 618 7.00 10.54 -20.21
C ALA A 618 7.64 10.64 -21.60
N GLU A 619 7.78 9.51 -22.33
CA GLU A 619 8.20 9.51 -23.74
C GLU A 619 7.15 10.16 -24.64
N HIS A 620 5.86 9.90 -24.42
CA HIS A 620 4.76 10.53 -25.16
C HIS A 620 4.62 12.03 -24.87
N GLU A 621 4.67 12.46 -23.60
CA GLU A 621 4.66 13.88 -23.22
C GLU A 621 5.82 14.65 -23.88
N LYS A 622 7.01 14.03 -23.94
CA LYS A 622 8.16 14.60 -24.63
C LYS A 622 7.96 14.71 -26.15
N LEU A 623 7.32 13.71 -26.78
CA LEU A 623 6.96 13.77 -28.21
C LEU A 623 5.88 14.82 -28.47
N GLU A 624 4.88 14.96 -27.61
CA GLU A 624 3.87 16.02 -27.70
C GLU A 624 4.48 17.42 -27.56
N ALA A 625 5.44 17.61 -26.65
CA ALA A 625 6.19 18.86 -26.53
C ALA A 625 6.97 19.19 -27.81
N GLN A 626 7.65 18.21 -28.42
CA GLN A 626 8.37 18.38 -29.69
C GLN A 626 7.42 18.66 -30.88
N LEU A 627 6.23 18.05 -30.89
CA LEU A 627 5.19 18.33 -31.89
C LEU A 627 4.57 19.72 -31.68
N ALA A 628 4.43 20.19 -30.44
CA ALA A 628 3.98 21.54 -30.13
C ALA A 628 5.01 22.60 -30.55
N GLU A 629 6.30 22.38 -30.27
CA GLU A 629 7.42 23.26 -30.67
C GLU A 629 7.52 23.38 -32.19
N THR A 630 7.54 22.25 -32.92
CA THR A 630 7.57 22.24 -34.39
C THR A 630 6.30 22.87 -34.99
N THR A 631 5.12 22.63 -34.42
CA THR A 631 3.89 23.32 -34.82
C THR A 631 3.98 24.83 -34.60
N GLN A 632 4.66 25.29 -33.54
CA GLN A 632 4.86 26.72 -33.31
C GLN A 632 5.86 27.33 -34.29
N SER A 633 6.98 26.65 -34.61
CA SER A 633 7.90 27.10 -35.68
C SER A 633 7.16 27.30 -37.00
N ILE A 634 6.31 26.34 -37.39
CA ILE A 634 5.49 26.42 -38.62
C ILE A 634 4.50 27.60 -38.56
N ARG A 635 3.94 27.93 -37.40
CA ARG A 635 3.09 29.14 -37.24
C ARG A 635 3.91 30.43 -37.35
N ASP A 636 5.10 30.47 -36.76
CA ASP A 636 5.98 31.63 -36.78
C ASP A 636 6.60 31.85 -38.17
N GLU A 637 6.86 30.79 -38.92
CA GLU A 637 7.21 30.82 -40.35
C GLU A 637 6.02 31.32 -41.19
N LYS A 638 4.81 30.81 -40.93
CA LYS A 638 3.59 31.28 -41.61
C LYS A 638 3.36 32.78 -41.38
N THR A 639 3.48 33.30 -40.16
CA THR A 639 3.25 34.73 -39.88
C THR A 639 4.34 35.63 -40.48
N LYS A 640 5.60 35.16 -40.59
CA LYS A 640 6.66 35.83 -41.36
C LYS A 640 6.29 35.91 -42.84
N LEU A 641 5.89 34.78 -43.45
CA LEU A 641 5.47 34.72 -44.86
C LEU A 641 4.23 35.57 -45.14
N GLU A 642 3.28 35.66 -44.20
CA GLU A 642 2.14 36.59 -44.29
C GLU A 642 2.58 38.06 -44.24
N GLY A 643 3.58 38.40 -43.41
CA GLY A 643 4.18 39.73 -43.39
C GLY A 643 4.98 40.08 -44.66
N GLU A 644 5.75 39.13 -45.18
CA GLU A 644 6.47 39.27 -46.45
C GLU A 644 5.50 39.42 -47.64
N LEU A 645 4.38 38.70 -47.64
CA LEU A 645 3.31 38.86 -48.62
C LEU A 645 2.68 40.26 -48.57
N VAL A 646 2.37 40.78 -47.37
CA VAL A 646 1.79 42.13 -47.22
C VAL A 646 2.75 43.23 -47.69
N GLU A 647 4.06 43.11 -47.42
CA GLU A 647 5.03 44.06 -47.98
C GLU A 647 5.19 43.87 -49.49
N ALA A 648 5.11 42.65 -50.04
CA ALA A 648 5.10 42.43 -51.49
C ALA A 648 3.87 43.05 -52.17
N GLU A 649 2.67 42.90 -51.59
CA GLU A 649 1.43 43.56 -52.04
C GLU A 649 1.56 45.08 -52.00
N ARG A 650 2.18 45.63 -50.93
CA ARG A 650 2.48 47.06 -50.82
C ARG A 650 3.46 47.54 -51.89
N GLN A 651 4.49 46.77 -52.20
CA GLN A 651 5.42 47.08 -53.31
C GLN A 651 4.69 47.04 -54.66
N ILE A 652 3.82 46.05 -54.90
CA ILE A 652 2.98 45.99 -56.11
C ILE A 652 2.11 47.26 -56.22
N MET A 653 1.40 47.64 -55.16
CA MET A 653 0.57 48.87 -55.12
C MET A 653 1.39 50.15 -55.40
N LEU A 654 2.63 50.23 -54.90
CA LEU A 654 3.54 51.34 -55.19
C LEU A 654 3.96 51.37 -56.68
N TRP A 655 4.26 50.21 -57.27
CA TRP A 655 4.59 50.11 -58.70
C TRP A 655 3.38 50.37 -59.59
N GLU A 656 2.19 49.89 -59.24
CA GLU A 656 0.94 50.20 -59.94
C GLU A 656 0.63 51.70 -59.91
N ARG A 657 0.75 52.35 -58.74
CA ARG A 657 0.55 53.81 -58.64
C ARG A 657 1.61 54.58 -59.44
N LYS A 658 2.86 54.10 -59.50
CA LYS A 658 3.91 54.71 -60.32
C LYS A 658 3.63 54.56 -61.82
N ILE A 659 3.24 53.36 -62.28
CA ILE A 659 2.84 53.10 -63.67
C ILE A 659 1.60 53.94 -64.05
N PHE A 660 0.66 54.13 -63.13
CA PHE A 660 -0.50 54.99 -63.34
C PHE A 660 -0.09 56.46 -63.51
N LEU A 661 0.79 56.99 -62.64
CA LEU A 661 1.33 58.34 -62.77
C LEU A 661 2.15 58.53 -64.05
N GLU A 662 2.94 57.53 -64.47
CA GLU A 662 3.65 57.56 -65.75
C GLU A 662 2.67 57.55 -66.94
N LYS A 663 1.52 56.88 -66.85
CA LYS A 663 0.45 56.94 -67.88
C LYS A 663 -0.24 58.31 -67.91
N GLU A 664 -0.67 58.84 -66.76
CA GLU A 664 -1.24 60.20 -66.66
C GLU A 664 -0.26 61.24 -67.24
N MET A 665 1.04 61.09 -66.98
CA MET A 665 2.08 61.96 -67.54
C MET A 665 2.23 61.80 -69.06
N HIS A 666 2.16 60.58 -69.61
CA HIS A 666 2.20 60.36 -71.06
C HIS A 666 0.95 60.87 -71.79
N GLU A 667 -0.24 60.73 -71.18
CA GLU A 667 -1.49 61.29 -71.72
C GLU A 667 -1.48 62.83 -71.66
N ALA A 668 -0.89 63.42 -70.61
CA ALA A 668 -0.65 64.86 -70.55
C ALA A 668 0.43 65.38 -71.52
N LEU A 669 1.32 64.50 -72.00
CA LEU A 669 2.36 64.79 -73.00
C LEU A 669 1.94 64.45 -74.45
N ASP A 670 0.67 64.14 -74.74
CA ASP A 670 0.23 63.76 -76.10
C ASP A 670 0.63 64.82 -77.16
N PRO A 671 1.55 64.50 -78.09
CA PRO A 671 2.01 65.43 -79.11
C PRO A 671 0.92 65.87 -80.11
N ALA A 672 -0.29 65.31 -80.07
CA ALA A 672 -1.42 65.79 -80.86
C ALA A 672 -1.88 67.21 -80.43
N VAL A 673 -1.71 67.56 -79.15
CA VAL A 673 -2.11 68.87 -78.61
C VAL A 673 -1.10 69.94 -79.05
N GLY A 674 -1.52 70.80 -80.00
CA GLY A 674 -0.71 71.92 -80.53
C GLY A 674 -0.22 71.76 -81.98
N GLN A 675 -0.31 70.57 -82.59
CA GLN A 675 0.13 70.36 -83.98
C GLN A 675 -0.54 71.29 -85.01
N ARG A 676 -1.81 71.69 -84.78
CA ARG A 676 -2.52 72.66 -85.64
C ARG A 676 -1.79 73.99 -85.76
N GLU A 677 -1.18 74.47 -84.68
CA GLU A 677 -0.52 75.78 -84.63
C GLU A 677 0.85 75.75 -85.30
N LEU A 678 1.63 74.68 -85.05
CA LEU A 678 2.90 74.43 -85.75
C LEU A 678 2.72 74.29 -87.28
N VAL A 679 1.63 73.67 -87.74
CA VAL A 679 1.30 73.56 -89.17
C VAL A 679 0.88 74.91 -89.76
N ALA A 680 0.20 75.77 -88.99
CA ALA A 680 -0.12 77.14 -89.42
C ALA A 680 1.14 77.99 -89.58
N MET A 681 2.03 78.02 -88.58
CA MET A 681 3.29 78.78 -88.63
C MET A 681 4.19 78.36 -89.80
N LYS A 682 4.32 77.04 -90.05
CA LYS A 682 5.12 76.52 -91.19
C LYS A 682 4.61 77.00 -92.56
N LYS A 683 3.29 77.20 -92.72
CA LYS A 683 2.71 77.72 -93.98
C LYS A 683 3.00 79.20 -94.19
N GLU A 684 3.01 80.01 -93.13
CA GLU A 684 3.28 81.46 -93.26
C GLU A 684 4.76 81.74 -93.56
N ILE A 685 5.68 80.98 -92.94
CA ILE A 685 7.12 81.03 -93.26
C ILE A 685 7.37 80.73 -94.76
N HIS A 686 6.59 79.83 -95.37
CA HIS A 686 6.71 79.54 -96.80
C HIS A 686 6.24 80.70 -97.69
N ARG A 687 5.13 81.37 -97.32
CA ARG A 687 4.64 82.58 -98.01
C ARG A 687 5.68 83.72 -97.98
N MET A 688 6.34 83.94 -96.85
CA MET A 688 7.36 84.99 -96.73
C MET A 688 8.58 84.72 -97.63
N LYS A 689 8.99 83.44 -97.80
CA LYS A 689 10.10 83.07 -98.70
C LYS A 689 9.81 83.36 -100.16
N LEU A 690 8.62 82.99 -100.67
CA LEU A 690 8.18 83.28 -102.03
C LEU A 690 8.15 84.79 -102.34
N ARG A 691 7.77 85.61 -101.36
CA ARG A 691 7.73 87.08 -101.50
C ARG A 691 9.12 87.70 -101.65
N LEU A 692 10.15 87.05 -101.11
CA LEU A 692 11.56 87.49 -101.20
C LEU A 692 12.17 87.16 -102.57
N GLU A 693 11.81 86.04 -103.20
CA GLU A 693 12.24 85.70 -104.56
C GLU A 693 11.66 86.65 -105.62
N GLN A 694 10.40 87.05 -105.47
CA GLN A 694 9.74 87.98 -106.41
C GLN A 694 10.44 89.35 -106.46
N LEU A 695 10.89 89.86 -105.32
CA LEU A 695 11.61 91.13 -105.22
C LEU A 695 12.96 91.12 -105.98
N LYS A 696 13.69 90.00 -105.96
CA LYS A 696 14.98 89.90 -106.67
C LYS A 696 14.83 90.03 -108.19
N LYS A 697 13.80 89.40 -108.78
CA LYS A 697 13.59 89.45 -110.25
C LYS A 697 13.25 90.85 -110.77
N HIS A 698 12.55 91.68 -109.99
CA HIS A 698 12.31 93.09 -110.36
C HIS A 698 13.58 93.95 -110.33
N GLN A 699 14.58 93.60 -109.52
CA GLN A 699 15.82 94.37 -109.40
C GLN A 699 16.73 94.19 -110.62
N GLU A 700 16.72 93.00 -111.23
CA GLU A 700 17.54 92.68 -112.42
C GLU A 700 17.00 93.34 -113.70
N GLN A 701 15.67 93.41 -113.87
CA GLN A 701 15.05 94.03 -115.05
C GLN A 701 15.31 95.54 -115.14
N MET A 702 15.46 96.25 -114.02
CA MET A 702 15.65 97.70 -113.99
C MET A 702 17.07 98.14 -114.42
N LEU A 703 18.05 97.23 -114.37
CA LEU A 703 19.45 97.54 -114.70
C LEU A 703 19.75 97.51 -116.21
N SER A 704 18.99 96.76 -117.00
CA SER A 704 19.21 96.66 -118.46
C SER A 704 18.70 97.90 -119.22
N GLU A 705 17.59 98.50 -118.79
CA GLU A 705 17.00 99.66 -119.47
C GLU A 705 17.82 100.94 -119.25
N MET A 706 18.42 101.11 -118.06
CA MET A 706 19.27 102.27 -117.73
C MET A 706 20.48 102.45 -118.66
N GLN A 707 21.03 101.36 -119.20
CA GLN A 707 22.24 101.41 -120.03
C GLN A 707 21.98 101.96 -121.45
N ARG A 708 20.75 101.85 -121.98
CA ARG A 708 20.45 102.24 -123.37
C ARG A 708 20.29 103.75 -123.59
N LEU A 709 19.77 104.47 -122.58
CA LEU A 709 19.39 105.89 -122.72
C LEU A 709 20.52 106.90 -122.46
N HIS A 710 21.72 106.44 -122.08
CA HIS A 710 22.83 107.35 -121.75
C HIS A 710 23.54 107.94 -122.99
N LEU A 711 23.39 107.31 -124.17
CA LEU A 711 24.26 107.58 -125.33
C LEU A 711 23.75 108.67 -126.30
N GLU A 712 22.47 109.02 -126.28
CA GLU A 712 21.85 109.82 -127.36
C GLU A 712 21.76 111.33 -127.07
N LEU A 713 21.73 111.75 -125.80
CA LEU A 713 21.52 113.15 -125.42
C LEU A 713 22.80 114.02 -125.35
N GLN A 714 23.95 113.49 -125.76
CA GLN A 714 25.26 114.15 -125.66
C GLN A 714 25.56 115.19 -126.78
N LYS A 715 24.59 115.55 -127.63
CA LYS A 715 24.89 116.25 -128.91
C LYS A 715 23.99 117.43 -129.33
N VAL A 716 23.08 117.93 -128.49
CA VAL A 716 22.04 118.90 -128.93
C VAL A 716 22.03 120.22 -128.14
N TRP A 717 22.73 120.34 -127.00
CA TRP A 717 22.53 121.45 -126.05
C TRP A 717 23.53 122.62 -126.14
N GLU A 718 24.44 122.65 -127.13
CA GLU A 718 25.47 123.71 -127.28
C GLU A 718 25.20 124.67 -128.47
N SER A 719 23.96 124.79 -128.97
CA SER A 719 23.68 125.53 -130.21
C SER A 719 22.27 126.18 -130.32
N VAL A 720 21.62 126.53 -129.20
CA VAL A 720 20.34 127.30 -129.21
C VAL A 720 20.30 128.35 -128.09
N GLU A 721 21.32 129.18 -128.03
CA GLU A 721 21.23 130.50 -127.40
C GLU A 721 20.40 131.45 -128.31
N GLU A 722 19.86 132.54 -127.76
CA GLU A 722 19.55 133.80 -128.49
C GLU A 722 18.72 133.77 -129.80
N MET A 723 17.40 133.46 -129.76
CA MET A 723 16.38 134.26 -130.50
C MET A 723 14.88 133.93 -130.21
N ARG A 724 14.41 134.20 -128.98
CA ARG A 724 13.03 134.69 -128.69
C ARG A 724 12.85 135.05 -127.21
N SER A 725 13.36 136.22 -126.84
CA SER A 725 12.99 136.93 -125.62
C SER A 725 12.06 138.10 -125.97
N GLU A 726 11.35 138.62 -124.97
CA GLU A 726 10.41 139.77 -125.05
C GLU A 726 9.16 139.55 -125.94
N MET A 727 7.97 140.06 -125.60
CA MET A 727 7.40 140.56 -124.32
C MET A 727 5.87 140.44 -124.43
N SER A 728 5.06 140.28 -123.39
CA SER A 728 5.27 140.02 -121.95
C SER A 728 4.09 139.12 -121.49
N GLY A 729 3.75 138.84 -120.23
CA GLY A 729 4.19 139.24 -118.88
C GLY A 729 3.21 138.57 -117.91
N ILE A 730 3.57 138.07 -116.72
CA ILE A 730 4.65 138.42 -115.81
C ILE A 730 5.64 137.24 -115.68
N GLN A 731 6.94 137.50 -115.63
CA GLN A 731 7.99 136.47 -115.55
C GLN A 731 8.98 136.71 -114.39
N ALA A 732 9.32 135.63 -113.69
CA ALA A 732 10.55 135.46 -112.92
C ALA A 732 10.86 133.95 -112.92
N THR A 733 11.89 133.53 -113.66
CA THR A 733 12.03 132.13 -114.12
C THR A 733 13.07 131.30 -113.37
N THR A 734 12.84 129.99 -113.36
CA THR A 734 13.73 128.95 -112.87
C THR A 734 14.90 128.69 -113.83
N VAL A 735 16.03 128.22 -113.30
CA VAL A 735 16.94 127.32 -114.03
C VAL A 735 17.16 126.06 -113.18
N GLN A 736 17.11 124.88 -113.81
CA GLN A 736 17.29 123.58 -113.15
C GLN A 736 18.69 122.99 -113.36
N MET A 737 19.05 122.02 -112.50
CA MET A 737 20.03 120.95 -112.77
C MET A 737 21.49 121.31 -113.12
N ILE A 738 22.26 121.85 -112.17
CA ILE A 738 23.68 121.44 -112.01
C ILE A 738 24.02 121.09 -110.55
N PHE A 739 23.41 120.01 -110.01
CA PHE A 739 24.07 119.24 -108.94
C PHE A 739 23.85 117.73 -108.98
N LYS A 740 23.59 117.17 -110.17
CA LYS A 740 23.79 115.73 -110.46
C LYS A 740 25.29 115.35 -110.55
N ARG A 741 26.16 116.15 -109.91
CA ARG A 741 27.64 116.14 -110.00
C ARG A 741 28.32 115.62 -108.74
N SER A 742 27.58 115.46 -107.64
CA SER A 742 28.11 114.99 -106.34
C SER A 742 27.92 113.49 -106.09
N LEU A 743 26.76 112.93 -106.46
CA LEU A 743 26.41 111.55 -106.08
C LEU A 743 27.29 110.48 -106.76
N ASN A 744 27.72 110.72 -108.01
CA ASN A 744 28.56 109.77 -108.77
C ASN A 744 30.07 109.88 -108.49
N LEU A 745 30.54 110.79 -107.63
CA LEU A 745 31.96 110.88 -107.26
C LEU A 745 32.30 110.21 -105.93
N ALA A 746 31.30 109.96 -105.07
CA ALA A 746 31.52 109.41 -103.72
C ALA A 746 31.95 107.92 -103.71
N CYS A 747 31.23 107.06 -104.45
CA CYS A 747 31.37 105.61 -104.27
C CYS A 747 32.43 104.95 -105.18
N ILE A 748 32.68 105.47 -106.38
CA ILE A 748 33.65 104.85 -107.33
C ILE A 748 35.10 105.08 -106.89
N VAL A 749 35.41 106.22 -106.23
CA VAL A 749 36.78 106.53 -105.79
C VAL A 749 37.17 105.83 -104.48
N GLN A 750 36.24 105.60 -103.54
CA GLN A 750 36.53 104.85 -102.31
C GLN A 750 36.86 103.37 -102.58
N TYR A 751 36.18 102.72 -103.53
CA TYR A 751 36.53 101.36 -103.95
C TYR A 751 37.92 101.30 -104.62
N GLN A 752 38.29 102.35 -105.37
CA GLN A 752 39.65 102.51 -105.93
C GLN A 752 40.71 102.90 -104.87
N THR A 753 40.30 103.36 -103.69
CA THR A 753 41.19 103.65 -102.55
C THR A 753 41.51 102.39 -101.76
N LEU A 754 40.54 101.49 -101.59
CA LEU A 754 40.74 100.17 -100.95
C LEU A 754 41.76 99.30 -101.70
N VAL A 755 41.66 99.21 -103.04
CA VAL A 755 42.56 98.36 -103.84
C VAL A 755 43.99 98.91 -103.94
N LYS A 756 44.20 100.23 -103.74
CA LYS A 756 45.53 100.87 -103.78
C LYS A 756 46.25 100.96 -102.42
N ARG A 757 45.63 100.54 -101.32
CA ARG A 757 46.26 100.48 -99.98
C ARG A 757 46.49 99.06 -99.44
N LEU A 758 46.17 98.03 -100.22
CA LEU A 758 46.20 96.62 -99.80
C LEU A 758 47.39 95.84 -100.40
N ASN A 759 48.49 96.52 -100.78
CA ASN A 759 49.58 95.89 -101.54
C ASN A 759 51.00 96.49 -101.36
N THR A 760 51.30 97.16 -100.23
CA THR A 760 52.67 97.55 -99.84
C THR A 760 52.81 97.57 -98.32
N ALA A 761 53.71 96.74 -97.74
CA ALA A 761 53.93 96.53 -96.30
C ALA A 761 52.67 96.08 -95.53
N THR A 762 52.46 94.82 -95.13
CA THR A 762 53.32 93.81 -94.48
C THR A 762 53.97 94.25 -93.16
N GLU A 763 53.59 93.50 -92.13
CA GLU A 763 54.34 93.16 -90.91
C GLU A 763 54.48 94.18 -89.75
N ASP A 764 54.60 93.54 -88.58
CA ASP A 764 55.11 93.96 -87.27
C ASP A 764 54.33 94.83 -86.25
N ASP A 765 54.64 94.45 -85.00
CA ASP A 765 54.46 95.06 -83.69
C ASP A 765 53.04 95.45 -83.21
N THR A 766 52.35 94.39 -82.81
CA THR A 766 51.97 94.23 -81.39
C THR A 766 52.97 94.86 -80.39
N ARG A 767 52.79 96.11 -79.94
CA ARG A 767 53.24 96.54 -78.60
C ARG A 767 52.60 97.83 -78.04
N THR A 768 51.70 97.59 -77.09
CA THR A 768 51.57 98.31 -75.80
C THR A 768 51.05 99.79 -75.82
N PRO A 769 50.68 100.38 -74.65
CA PRO A 769 49.45 99.95 -73.96
C PRO A 769 48.62 101.08 -73.31
N LEU A 770 47.55 100.67 -72.59
CA LEU A 770 46.91 101.34 -71.44
C LEU A 770 46.23 102.71 -71.61
N LYS A 771 44.98 102.78 -71.12
CA LYS A 771 44.66 103.55 -69.91
C LYS A 771 43.83 102.69 -68.94
N ALA A 772 44.02 102.88 -67.63
CA ALA A 772 43.69 101.90 -66.58
C ALA A 772 42.18 101.71 -66.24
N SER A 773 41.26 102.21 -67.07
CA SER A 773 39.80 102.12 -66.80
C SER A 773 39.23 100.71 -67.05
N THR A 774 39.70 100.03 -68.11
CA THR A 774 39.17 98.72 -68.55
C THR A 774 39.47 97.58 -67.57
N VAL A 775 40.52 97.69 -66.76
CA VAL A 775 40.92 96.66 -65.77
C VAL A 775 39.94 96.59 -64.59
N ALA A 776 39.26 97.69 -64.26
CA ALA A 776 38.21 97.70 -63.22
C ALA A 776 36.90 97.08 -63.73
N ALA A 777 36.48 97.42 -64.96
CA ALA A 777 35.23 96.92 -65.55
C ALA A 777 35.19 95.38 -65.68
N VAL A 778 36.31 94.77 -66.10
CA VAL A 778 36.43 93.31 -66.26
C VAL A 778 36.32 92.56 -64.92
N LYS A 779 36.68 93.19 -63.79
CA LYS A 779 36.50 92.59 -62.45
C LYS A 779 35.03 92.46 -62.03
N LYS A 780 34.15 93.37 -62.48
CA LYS A 780 32.71 93.31 -62.16
C LYS A 780 32.01 92.20 -62.98
N LEU A 781 32.22 92.21 -64.29
CA LEU A 781 31.65 91.23 -65.23
C LEU A 781 31.99 89.76 -64.88
N ARG A 782 33.14 89.49 -64.25
CA ARG A 782 33.51 88.14 -63.80
C ARG A 782 32.73 87.66 -62.56
N ASN A 783 32.25 88.56 -61.71
CA ASN A 783 31.43 88.18 -60.55
C ASN A 783 29.95 88.02 -60.95
N ASP A 784 29.44 88.90 -61.81
CA ASP A 784 28.06 88.84 -62.31
C ASP A 784 27.79 87.54 -63.10
N ALA A 785 28.82 87.00 -63.78
CA ALA A 785 28.76 85.70 -64.46
C ALA A 785 28.63 84.49 -63.50
N LYS A 786 29.02 84.63 -62.22
CA LYS A 786 29.00 83.52 -61.25
C LYS A 786 27.56 83.24 -60.79
N GLY A 787 26.85 84.26 -60.30
CA GLY A 787 25.48 84.11 -59.81
C GLY A 787 24.48 83.63 -60.87
N LEU A 788 24.71 83.99 -62.14
CA LEU A 788 23.89 83.53 -63.27
C LEU A 788 24.06 82.01 -63.54
N THR A 789 25.22 81.44 -63.18
CA THR A 789 25.47 80.00 -63.30
C THR A 789 24.66 79.20 -62.28
N ASP A 790 24.59 79.67 -61.03
CA ASP A 790 23.86 78.97 -59.96
C ASP A 790 22.34 78.98 -60.23
N THR A 791 21.79 80.08 -60.76
CA THR A 791 20.38 80.13 -61.20
C THR A 791 20.06 79.15 -62.33
N LEU A 792 21.01 78.90 -63.23
CA LEU A 792 20.82 77.93 -64.33
C LEU A 792 20.89 76.46 -63.84
N ILE A 793 21.51 76.19 -62.69
CA ILE A 793 21.51 74.86 -62.07
C ILE A 793 20.16 74.55 -61.41
N TYR A 794 19.49 75.55 -60.83
CA TYR A 794 18.15 75.38 -60.26
C TYR A 794 17.10 75.03 -61.33
N PHE A 795 17.01 75.83 -62.40
CA PHE A 795 16.07 75.57 -63.51
C PHE A 795 16.33 74.26 -64.27
N LYS A 796 17.53 73.66 -64.15
CA LYS A 796 17.88 72.36 -64.75
C LYS A 796 17.18 71.15 -64.08
N LYS A 797 16.47 71.34 -62.97
CA LYS A 797 15.76 70.26 -62.25
C LYS A 797 14.26 70.13 -62.54
N GLU A 798 13.60 71.15 -63.08
CA GLU A 798 12.12 71.14 -63.23
C GLU A 798 11.62 71.07 -64.68
N CYS A 799 12.48 71.28 -65.69
CA CYS A 799 12.10 71.21 -67.11
C CYS A 799 13.19 70.53 -67.96
N PRO A 800 13.10 69.20 -68.24
CA PRO A 800 14.12 68.48 -69.01
C PRO A 800 14.15 68.86 -70.51
N GLU A 801 13.05 69.36 -71.07
CA GLU A 801 12.91 69.54 -72.53
C GLU A 801 13.71 70.72 -73.13
N LEU A 802 14.24 71.63 -72.30
CA LEU A 802 15.15 72.70 -72.76
C LEU A 802 16.64 72.29 -72.82
N ALA A 803 16.98 71.03 -72.52
CA ALA A 803 18.37 70.57 -72.37
C ALA A 803 19.30 70.97 -73.54
N MET A 804 18.89 70.76 -74.80
CA MET A 804 19.72 71.07 -75.98
C MET A 804 20.01 72.57 -76.17
N VAL A 805 19.19 73.48 -75.62
CA VAL A 805 19.46 74.92 -75.70
C VAL A 805 20.61 75.29 -74.75
N PHE A 806 20.65 74.68 -73.56
CA PHE A 806 21.64 74.99 -72.53
C PHE A 806 23.03 74.37 -72.75
N GLU A 807 23.16 73.29 -73.52
CA GLU A 807 24.48 72.73 -73.85
C GLU A 807 25.36 73.73 -74.61
N THR A 808 24.79 74.50 -75.54
CA THR A 808 25.53 75.52 -76.31
C THR A 808 26.10 76.64 -75.42
N PHE A 809 25.37 77.02 -74.36
CA PHE A 809 25.83 78.01 -73.38
C PHE A 809 26.86 77.43 -72.40
N HIS A 810 26.74 76.15 -72.02
CA HIS A 810 27.76 75.47 -71.20
C HIS A 810 29.11 75.42 -71.92
N VAL A 811 29.15 75.14 -73.23
CA VAL A 811 30.39 75.13 -74.02
C VAL A 811 31.06 76.52 -74.04
N TRP A 812 30.27 77.59 -74.19
CA TRP A 812 30.77 78.97 -74.17
C TRP A 812 31.33 79.38 -72.79
N ALA A 813 30.64 79.00 -71.70
CA ALA A 813 31.10 79.26 -70.34
C ALA A 813 32.38 78.45 -69.98
N ALA A 814 32.48 77.19 -70.43
CA ALA A 814 33.64 76.35 -70.20
C ALA A 814 34.91 76.89 -70.87
N ALA A 815 34.80 77.42 -72.11
CA ALA A 815 35.93 77.98 -72.85
C ALA A 815 36.61 79.17 -72.14
N ILE A 816 35.84 80.00 -71.42
CA ILE A 816 36.36 81.18 -70.70
C ILE A 816 37.07 80.78 -69.39
N ASN A 817 36.74 79.63 -68.80
CA ASN A 817 37.39 79.11 -67.58
C ASN A 817 38.70 78.33 -67.85
N ALA A 818 39.03 78.04 -69.11
CA ALA A 818 40.13 77.13 -69.48
C ALA A 818 41.50 77.81 -69.75
N ALA A 819 41.58 79.16 -69.76
CA ALA A 819 42.84 79.88 -69.92
C ALA A 819 43.65 79.89 -68.60
N SER A 820 44.89 79.38 -68.63
CA SER A 820 45.50 78.75 -67.46
C SER A 820 46.87 79.32 -67.01
N MET A 821 47.20 79.05 -65.73
CA MET A 821 48.57 78.92 -65.17
C MET A 821 49.42 80.23 -65.02
N PRO A 822 50.58 80.20 -64.32
CA PRO A 822 50.84 79.79 -62.91
C PRO A 822 51.84 80.77 -62.18
N PRO A 823 52.56 80.44 -61.08
CA PRO A 823 52.19 79.81 -59.79
C PRO A 823 52.72 80.52 -58.50
N LEU A 824 52.05 80.29 -57.35
CA LEU A 824 52.65 80.15 -55.98
C LEU A 824 53.36 81.37 -55.32
N PRO A 825 53.75 81.35 -54.00
CA PRO A 825 53.68 80.27 -52.98
C PRO A 825 52.82 80.57 -51.73
N ALA A 826 52.87 79.66 -50.74
CA ALA A 826 51.89 79.47 -49.66
C ALA A 826 52.36 79.80 -48.23
N SER A 827 51.39 79.91 -47.30
CA SER A 827 51.44 79.45 -45.89
C SER A 827 49.99 79.28 -45.37
N ARG A 828 49.59 78.16 -44.72
CA ARG A 828 49.53 77.86 -43.26
C ARG A 828 48.62 78.83 -42.45
N PHE A 829 47.83 78.40 -41.45
CA PHE A 829 47.74 77.13 -40.69
C PHE A 829 46.37 77.01 -39.94
N PHE A 830 45.90 75.77 -39.66
CA PHE A 830 44.85 75.36 -38.69
C PHE A 830 43.42 75.97 -38.80
N GLY A 831 42.34 75.29 -38.38
CA GLY A 831 42.22 73.87 -37.97
C GLY A 831 41.01 73.57 -37.06
N GLU A 832 40.53 72.32 -37.15
CA GLU A 832 39.59 71.62 -36.25
C GLU A 832 38.08 71.94 -36.33
N ASP A 833 37.28 70.98 -35.85
CA ASP A 833 36.07 70.49 -36.54
C ASP A 833 34.95 70.01 -35.60
N ALA A 834 33.75 69.90 -36.20
CA ALA A 834 32.65 68.95 -35.93
C ALA A 834 32.09 68.70 -34.49
N LYS A 835 30.79 68.40 -34.45
CA LYS A 835 30.07 67.95 -33.24
C LYS A 835 30.06 66.43 -33.12
N ALA A 836 29.90 65.97 -31.88
CA ALA A 836 29.69 64.59 -31.45
C ALA A 836 28.68 63.77 -32.28
N ASN A 837 28.85 62.44 -32.31
CA ASN A 837 28.01 61.53 -31.52
C ASN A 837 28.60 60.10 -31.38
N THR A 838 27.94 59.27 -30.55
CA THR A 838 27.95 57.78 -30.44
C THR A 838 28.96 57.04 -29.56
N ALA A 839 28.40 56.02 -28.89
CA ALA A 839 28.95 54.71 -28.50
C ALA A 839 30.19 54.63 -27.57
N ALA A 840 29.95 54.14 -26.35
CA ALA A 840 30.96 53.48 -25.54
C ALA A 840 30.70 51.96 -25.53
N ASN A 841 31.70 51.14 -25.87
CA ASN A 841 31.75 49.73 -25.46
C ASN A 841 33.17 49.14 -25.59
N GLY A 842 33.56 48.27 -24.65
CA GLY A 842 34.60 47.24 -24.80
C GLY A 842 36.04 47.65 -25.19
N GLY A 843 36.88 47.92 -24.19
CA GLY A 843 38.27 47.41 -24.17
C GLY A 843 38.36 46.22 -23.21
N CYS A 844 39.41 45.39 -23.19
CA CYS A 844 40.65 45.48 -23.97
C CYS A 844 41.38 44.11 -24.00
N ASP A 845 41.95 43.74 -25.14
CA ASP A 845 43.19 42.95 -25.18
C ASP A 845 44.36 43.92 -25.34
N THR A 846 45.53 43.80 -24.71
CA THR A 846 45.94 43.31 -23.37
C THR A 846 47.27 44.02 -23.06
N GLY A 847 47.48 44.54 -21.85
CA GLY A 847 48.73 45.22 -21.47
C GLY A 847 48.59 46.13 -20.26
#